data_AF-A0AAU7HAM5-F1
#
_entry.id   AF-A0AAU7HAM5-F1
#
_cell.length_a   1.000
_cell.length_b   1.000
_cell.length_c   1.000
_cell.angle_alpha   90.00
_cell.angle_beta   90.00
_cell.angle_gamma   90.00
#
_symmetry.space_group_name_H-M   'P 1'
#
loop_
_entity.id
_entity.type
_entity.pdbx_description
1 polymer ?
#
loop_
_entity_poly.entity_id
_entity_poly.type
_entity_poly.pdbx_seq_one_letter_code
_entity_poly.pdbx_strand_id
1 'polypeptide(L)'
;MPKSKNRTPRRPKASARSNSWFRMQASADNQVEIYIYDEIGYWGVTARQFVNDLKALGDVTHINLHINSPGGDVFDGIAIFNALKHHGASITVHIDGLAASMASVIAMVGNPVIMPENTMMMIHKPWGFAGGDANDMRDYAELLDKVESVLIPAYAEKTGKSPDEIAAMLEDETWMDGKECVAMGFADQVTPSLQAMACIQSKRIEDFEKMPKNIRNMLTPPRATTQRDSQQPQMQQPVVSQPSVIDENTIRAQVIAEQKDRVNGINNLFAMFGGKHAELQAQCVADMDCSVDQAKDKLLALLGKDASPSAKTTPAHIHAGNGNFVADGIRQALMARAGFEDQERDNVYNGMTLREYARMALTERGIGVSSYNPMQMVGLALTHSTSDFGNILLDVANKSILQGWDEAAETFEQWTKKGQLSDFKTAHRVGMGGFPSLRQVREGAEYKYVTTGDKGETIALATYGEIFSITRQAIINDDLNQLTDVPMKMGRAAKATIGDLVYAILTKNPKLSDGKALFHADHKNLSTGAISVSSLDDARKLMRLQKEGERSLNIRPAFMLVPVALETLANQTIKSASVKGADINAGIINPIQNFADVIAEARLDEADAKAWYLMAAKGTDTIEVAYLNGVDTPYIDQQEGFTTDGIATKVRIDAGVAPLDYRGLVKSSGQ
;
A
#
# COMPACT_ATOMS: atom_id res chain seq x y z
N MET A 1 37.26 54.34 16.04
CA MET A 1 36.00 53.57 16.26
C MET A 1 34.84 54.55 16.32
N PRO A 2 33.56 54.17 16.15
CA PRO A 2 32.93 53.05 15.41
C PRO A 2 32.24 53.63 14.13
N LYS A 3 31.26 53.07 13.40
CA LYS A 3 30.84 51.73 12.90
C LYS A 3 29.95 51.98 11.66
N SER A 4 29.79 51.03 10.73
CA SER A 4 28.82 51.09 9.60
C SER A 4 27.71 50.02 9.72
N LYS A 5 26.57 50.25 9.04
CA LYS A 5 25.52 49.27 8.69
C LYS A 5 24.87 49.74 7.38
N ASN A 6 25.05 49.06 6.25
CA ASN A 6 24.38 47.83 5.76
C ASN A 6 22.93 48.04 5.28
N ARG A 7 22.76 48.06 3.95
CA ARG A 7 21.49 47.86 3.22
C ARG A 7 21.32 46.37 2.89
N THR A 8 20.08 45.87 2.92
CA THR A 8 19.70 44.50 2.50
C THR A 8 19.25 44.45 1.04
N PRO A 9 19.70 43.48 0.21
CA PRO A 9 19.17 43.27 -1.14
C PRO A 9 17.87 42.45 -1.12
N ARG A 10 16.94 42.75 -2.04
CA ARG A 10 15.69 41.99 -2.24
C ARG A 10 15.92 40.77 -3.14
N ARG A 11 15.39 39.61 -2.72
CA ARG A 11 15.47 38.31 -3.42
C ARG A 11 14.58 38.29 -4.68
N PRO A 12 15.01 37.70 -5.82
CA PRO A 12 14.13 37.46 -6.96
C PRO A 12 13.08 36.37 -6.65
N LYS A 13 11.91 36.44 -7.32
CA LYS A 13 10.82 35.45 -7.18
C LYS A 13 11.15 34.18 -7.98
N ALA A 14 10.89 33.02 -7.38
CA ALA A 14 11.14 31.72 -8.01
C ALA A 14 10.20 31.42 -9.19
N SER A 15 10.70 30.68 -10.17
CA SER A 15 9.94 30.08 -11.27
C SER A 15 9.04 28.93 -10.79
N ALA A 16 8.13 28.47 -11.66
CA ALA A 16 7.21 27.37 -11.38
C ALA A 16 7.94 26.08 -10.97
N ARG A 17 7.36 25.33 -10.01
CA ARG A 17 7.92 24.09 -9.49
C ARG A 17 7.85 22.98 -10.55
N SER A 18 9.00 22.46 -10.98
CA SER A 18 9.11 21.03 -11.29
C SER A 18 9.21 20.26 -9.98
N ASN A 19 8.65 19.06 -9.91
CA ASN A 19 8.87 18.16 -8.77
C ASN A 19 10.24 17.51 -8.94
N SER A 20 11.21 17.91 -8.11
CA SER A 20 12.56 17.38 -8.08
C SER A 20 13.03 17.29 -6.63
N TRP A 21 13.67 16.18 -6.26
CA TRP A 21 14.31 16.01 -4.95
C TRP A 21 15.59 16.84 -4.79
N PHE A 22 16.04 17.52 -5.86
CA PHE A 22 17.08 18.53 -5.75
C PHE A 22 16.76 19.83 -6.47
N ARG A 23 17.41 20.90 -6.02
CA ARG A 23 17.39 22.22 -6.65
C ARG A 23 18.77 22.86 -6.57
N MET A 24 19.25 23.38 -7.69
CA MET A 24 20.48 24.18 -7.75
C MET A 24 20.12 25.65 -7.98
N GLN A 25 20.79 26.56 -7.29
CA GLN A 25 20.60 28.00 -7.43
C GLN A 25 21.95 28.70 -7.38
N ALA A 26 22.37 29.28 -8.51
CA ALA A 26 23.56 30.13 -8.55
C ALA A 26 23.42 31.32 -7.57
N SER A 27 24.48 31.57 -6.83
CA SER A 27 24.64 32.71 -5.91
C SER A 27 25.62 33.72 -6.51
N ALA A 28 25.94 34.78 -5.76
CA ALA A 28 27.02 35.69 -6.15
C ALA A 28 28.39 35.01 -6.03
N ASP A 29 29.42 35.64 -6.60
CA ASP A 29 30.84 35.33 -6.36
C ASP A 29 31.26 33.87 -6.64
N ASN A 30 30.78 33.31 -7.75
CA ASN A 30 31.03 31.92 -8.20
C ASN A 30 30.63 30.83 -7.19
N GLN A 31 29.64 31.12 -6.33
CA GLN A 31 29.08 30.14 -5.40
C GLN A 31 27.74 29.58 -5.91
N VAL A 32 27.39 28.37 -5.49
CA VAL A 32 26.08 27.76 -5.76
C VAL A 32 25.47 27.17 -4.50
N GLU A 33 24.16 27.34 -4.36
CA GLU A 33 23.34 26.66 -3.36
C GLU A 33 22.73 25.40 -3.99
N ILE A 34 23.03 24.22 -3.46
CA ILE A 34 22.44 22.94 -3.88
C ILE A 34 21.62 22.40 -2.72
N TYR A 35 20.34 22.12 -2.95
CA TYR A 35 19.44 21.51 -1.97
C TYR A 35 19.15 20.06 -2.40
N ILE A 36 19.37 19.09 -1.51
CA ILE A 36 18.94 17.67 -1.64
C ILE A 36 17.88 17.42 -0.56
N TYR A 37 16.63 17.66 -0.93
CA TYR A 37 15.46 17.63 -0.05
C TYR A 37 14.46 16.61 -0.63
N ASP A 38 13.99 15.67 0.19
CA ASP A 38 13.28 14.43 -0.22
C ASP A 38 14.20 13.28 -0.67
N GLU A 39 13.62 12.23 -1.24
CA GLU A 39 14.24 10.92 -1.47
C GLU A 39 15.05 10.86 -2.78
N ILE A 40 16.31 10.40 -2.68
CA ILE A 40 17.28 10.39 -3.78
C ILE A 40 16.88 9.34 -4.83
N GLY A 41 16.82 9.75 -6.10
CA GLY A 41 16.38 8.91 -7.22
C GLY A 41 14.86 8.83 -7.40
N TYR A 42 14.08 9.48 -6.53
CA TYR A 42 12.61 9.50 -6.62
C TYR A 42 12.12 10.46 -7.73
N TRP A 43 10.80 10.49 -7.98
CA TRP A 43 10.16 11.33 -9.01
C TRP A 43 10.66 11.11 -10.47
N GLY A 44 11.40 10.03 -10.74
CA GLY A 44 12.03 9.79 -12.05
C GLY A 44 13.24 10.69 -12.33
N VAL A 45 13.70 11.45 -11.33
CA VAL A 45 14.86 12.33 -11.42
C VAL A 45 16.11 11.53 -11.03
N THR A 46 16.92 11.17 -12.02
CA THR A 46 18.14 10.36 -11.82
C THR A 46 19.35 11.21 -11.44
N ALA A 47 20.39 10.60 -10.86
CA ALA A 47 21.67 11.28 -10.63
C ALA A 47 22.30 11.79 -11.93
N ARG A 48 21.98 11.22 -13.11
CA ARG A 48 22.41 11.76 -14.40
C ARG A 48 21.92 13.20 -14.61
N GLN A 49 20.69 13.51 -14.19
CA GLN A 49 20.16 14.87 -14.25
C GLN A 49 20.93 15.79 -13.29
N PHE A 50 21.14 15.36 -12.04
CA PHE A 50 21.97 16.09 -11.07
C PHE A 50 23.37 16.39 -11.60
N VAL A 51 24.07 15.40 -12.17
CA VAL A 51 25.43 15.57 -12.71
C VAL A 51 25.44 16.49 -13.94
N ASN A 52 24.41 16.45 -14.78
CA ASN A 52 24.29 17.37 -15.91
C ASN A 52 24.04 18.81 -15.45
N ASP A 53 23.14 19.01 -14.49
CA ASP A 53 22.84 20.34 -13.94
C ASP A 53 24.04 20.92 -13.19
N LEU A 54 24.75 20.08 -12.41
CA LEU A 54 26.00 20.45 -11.74
C LEU A 54 27.05 20.95 -12.75
N LYS A 55 27.25 20.22 -13.86
CA LYS A 55 28.16 20.64 -14.95
C LYS A 55 27.70 21.90 -15.68
N ALA A 56 26.39 22.14 -15.77
CA ALA A 56 25.83 23.31 -16.44
C ALA A 56 26.05 24.63 -15.67
N LEU A 57 26.47 24.57 -14.40
CA LEU A 57 26.79 25.76 -13.59
C LEU A 57 28.09 26.46 -14.00
N GLY A 58 28.99 25.77 -14.72
CA GLY A 58 30.28 26.33 -15.14
C GLY A 58 31.31 26.45 -14.01
N ASP A 59 32.10 27.53 -14.02
CA ASP A 59 33.24 27.75 -13.11
C ASP A 59 32.81 28.13 -11.67
N VAL A 60 32.17 27.19 -10.98
CA VAL A 60 31.83 27.29 -9.55
C VAL A 60 33.06 27.01 -8.69
N THR A 61 33.37 27.92 -7.77
CA THR A 61 34.49 27.79 -6.83
C THR A 61 34.05 27.33 -5.44
N HIS A 62 32.78 27.53 -5.08
CA HIS A 62 32.20 27.09 -3.80
C HIS A 62 30.79 26.49 -3.95
N ILE A 63 30.52 25.39 -3.27
CA ILE A 63 29.21 24.73 -3.22
C ILE A 63 28.73 24.72 -1.77
N ASN A 64 27.56 25.31 -1.52
CA ASN A 64 26.82 25.14 -0.27
C ASN A 64 25.78 24.04 -0.50
N LEU A 65 26.02 22.85 0.06
CA LEU A 65 25.18 21.67 -0.11
C LEU A 65 24.27 21.47 1.11
N HIS A 66 23.02 21.83 0.95
CA HIS A 66 21.93 21.73 1.92
C HIS A 66 21.23 20.36 1.82
N ILE A 67 21.20 19.60 2.91
CA ILE A 67 20.65 18.24 2.95
C ILE A 67 19.49 18.16 3.96
N ASN A 68 18.35 17.65 3.48
CA ASN A 68 17.20 17.29 4.29
C ASN A 68 16.50 16.06 3.66
N SER A 69 17.13 14.90 3.77
CA SER A 69 16.79 13.71 3.00
C SER A 69 16.84 12.42 3.84
N PRO A 70 15.89 11.48 3.64
CA PRO A 70 15.91 10.15 4.25
C PRO A 70 16.86 9.17 3.52
N GLY A 71 17.63 9.64 2.54
CA GLY A 71 18.41 8.81 1.62
C GLY A 71 17.62 8.48 0.35
N GLY A 72 17.95 7.37 -0.30
CA GLY A 72 17.26 6.92 -1.52
C GLY A 72 17.97 5.76 -2.20
N ASP A 73 18.03 5.78 -3.54
CA ASP A 73 18.81 4.83 -4.33
C ASP A 73 20.33 4.96 -4.10
N VAL A 74 21.02 3.82 -4.00
CA VAL A 74 22.43 3.78 -3.60
C VAL A 74 23.37 4.13 -4.77
N PHE A 75 23.04 3.73 -5.99
CA PHE A 75 23.90 3.98 -7.15
C PHE A 75 23.82 5.43 -7.62
N ASP A 76 22.62 6.02 -7.59
CA ASP A 76 22.43 7.46 -7.80
C ASP A 76 23.17 8.27 -6.72
N GLY A 77 23.11 7.86 -5.45
CA GLY A 77 23.85 8.52 -4.37
C GLY A 77 25.37 8.44 -4.50
N ILE A 78 25.91 7.29 -4.88
CA ILE A 78 27.34 7.13 -5.21
C ILE A 78 27.74 8.01 -6.41
N ALA A 79 26.88 8.12 -7.43
CA ALA A 79 27.14 8.99 -8.58
C ALA A 79 27.16 10.48 -8.19
N ILE A 80 26.25 10.92 -7.31
CA ILE A 80 26.20 12.28 -6.75
C ILE A 80 27.46 12.58 -5.92
N PHE A 81 27.80 11.70 -4.96
CA PHE A 81 28.99 11.84 -4.13
C PHE A 81 30.27 11.95 -4.98
N ASN A 82 30.43 11.08 -5.98
CA ASN A 82 31.58 11.13 -6.88
C ASN A 82 31.61 12.38 -7.76
N ALA A 83 30.47 12.84 -8.26
CA ALA A 83 30.40 14.06 -9.07
C ALA A 83 30.77 15.31 -8.26
N LEU A 84 30.34 15.38 -7.00
CA LEU A 84 30.71 16.44 -6.06
C LEU A 84 32.20 16.35 -5.68
N LYS A 85 32.70 15.17 -5.29
CA LYS A 85 34.09 14.96 -4.86
C LYS A 85 35.12 15.33 -5.95
N HIS A 86 34.75 15.14 -7.22
CA HIS A 86 35.61 15.46 -8.37
C HIS A 86 35.29 16.81 -9.04
N HIS A 87 34.40 17.64 -8.48
CA HIS A 87 34.07 18.95 -9.04
C HIS A 87 35.23 19.95 -8.95
N GLY A 88 36.05 19.85 -7.91
CA GLY A 88 37.15 20.80 -7.64
C GLY A 88 36.71 22.11 -6.97
N ALA A 89 35.42 22.33 -6.76
CA ALA A 89 34.93 23.40 -5.88
C ALA A 89 35.15 23.01 -4.41
N SER A 90 35.32 24.00 -3.53
CA SER A 90 35.23 23.74 -2.09
C SER A 90 33.76 23.52 -1.69
N ILE A 91 33.47 22.49 -0.90
CA ILE A 91 32.09 22.11 -0.57
C ILE A 91 31.85 22.25 0.94
N THR A 92 30.94 23.15 1.30
CA THR A 92 30.37 23.26 2.63
C THR A 92 29.06 22.50 2.65
N VAL A 93 28.87 21.57 3.60
CA VAL A 93 27.61 20.82 3.77
C VAL A 93 26.84 21.36 4.97
N HIS A 94 25.56 21.61 4.77
CA HIS A 94 24.60 22.01 5.81
C HIS A 94 23.55 20.92 5.94
N ILE A 95 23.39 20.35 7.14
CA ILE A 95 22.24 19.50 7.44
C ILE A 95 21.13 20.41 7.97
N ASP A 96 19.99 20.50 7.29
CA ASP A 96 18.90 21.41 7.65
C ASP A 96 17.79 20.71 8.47
N GLY A 97 17.83 19.38 8.55
CA GLY A 97 16.90 18.57 9.34
C GLY A 97 17.40 17.13 9.51
N LEU A 98 17.43 16.37 8.42
CA LEU A 98 17.85 14.95 8.40
C LEU A 98 18.86 14.65 7.29
N ALA A 99 19.89 13.86 7.61
CA ALA A 99 20.68 13.13 6.63
C ALA A 99 20.74 11.64 7.00
N ALA A 100 19.86 10.82 6.44
CA ALA A 100 19.82 9.38 6.71
C ALA A 100 20.31 8.55 5.51
N SER A 101 20.88 7.38 5.80
CA SER A 101 21.27 6.38 4.80
C SER A 101 22.15 6.99 3.69
N MET A 102 21.76 6.89 2.42
CA MET A 102 22.57 7.41 1.31
C MET A 102 22.85 8.93 1.42
N ALA A 103 21.99 9.70 2.08
CA ALA A 103 22.18 11.14 2.27
C ALA A 103 23.32 11.47 3.26
N SER A 104 23.56 10.63 4.27
CA SER A 104 24.70 10.81 5.18
C SER A 104 26.04 10.49 4.51
N VAL A 105 26.09 9.53 3.58
CA VAL A 105 27.30 9.33 2.75
C VAL A 105 27.58 10.56 1.88
N ILE A 106 26.56 11.12 1.22
CA ILE A 106 26.72 12.34 0.41
C ILE A 106 27.24 13.50 1.27
N ALA A 107 26.78 13.62 2.51
CA ALA A 107 27.28 14.63 3.45
C ALA A 107 28.80 14.53 3.71
N MET A 108 29.40 13.34 3.62
CA MET A 108 30.84 13.14 3.85
C MET A 108 31.73 13.81 2.80
N VAL A 109 31.17 14.30 1.68
CA VAL A 109 31.92 15.11 0.70
C VAL A 109 32.26 16.51 1.22
N GLY A 110 31.60 16.95 2.30
CA GLY A 110 31.74 18.27 2.87
C GLY A 110 32.99 18.47 3.73
N ASN A 111 33.59 19.65 3.59
CA ASN A 111 34.60 20.16 4.52
C ASN A 111 34.50 21.70 4.59
N PRO A 112 33.72 22.26 5.53
CA PRO A 112 33.09 21.59 6.68
C PRO A 112 31.69 21.01 6.40
N VAL A 113 31.27 20.10 7.27
CA VAL A 113 29.90 19.61 7.50
C VAL A 113 29.37 20.27 8.77
N ILE A 114 28.23 20.95 8.66
CA ILE A 114 27.64 21.79 9.70
C ILE A 114 26.25 21.25 10.07
N MET A 115 26.05 20.94 11.35
CA MET A 115 24.81 20.39 11.90
C MET A 115 24.24 21.28 13.01
N PRO A 116 23.06 21.90 12.84
CA PRO A 116 22.36 22.55 13.94
C PRO A 116 21.95 21.57 15.04
N GLU A 117 21.85 22.05 16.29
CA GLU A 117 21.50 21.24 17.48
C GLU A 117 20.19 20.44 17.37
N ASN A 118 19.29 20.82 16.46
CA ASN A 118 18.01 20.15 16.21
C ASN A 118 18.00 19.29 14.93
N THR A 119 19.16 18.85 14.46
CA THR A 119 19.28 17.99 13.27
C THR A 119 19.86 16.62 13.59
N MET A 120 19.58 15.65 12.73
CA MET A 120 19.90 14.24 12.92
C MET A 120 20.64 13.66 11.71
N MET A 121 21.57 12.76 11.97
CA MET A 121 22.18 11.88 10.98
C MET A 121 21.86 10.43 11.33
N MET A 122 21.68 9.57 10.32
CA MET A 122 21.57 8.12 10.52
C MET A 122 22.40 7.39 9.49
N ILE A 123 23.16 6.37 9.95
CA ILE A 123 23.88 5.44 9.09
C ILE A 123 23.37 4.02 9.35
N HIS A 124 23.16 3.24 8.28
CA HIS A 124 22.73 1.84 8.35
C HIS A 124 23.19 1.07 7.12
N LYS A 125 23.15 -0.27 7.17
CA LYS A 125 23.54 -1.13 6.05
C LYS A 125 22.72 -0.88 4.77
N PRO A 126 23.27 -1.20 3.59
CA PRO A 126 22.50 -1.21 2.36
C PRO A 126 21.31 -2.18 2.47
N TRP A 127 20.11 -1.65 2.26
CA TRP A 127 18.87 -2.45 2.24
C TRP A 127 18.39 -2.64 0.80
N GLY A 128 17.81 -3.81 0.52
CA GLY A 128 17.23 -4.13 -0.77
C GLY A 128 16.34 -5.37 -0.71
N PHE A 129 15.73 -5.71 -1.85
CA PHE A 129 14.82 -6.84 -2.01
C PHE A 129 15.15 -7.62 -3.28
N ALA A 130 15.11 -8.96 -3.17
CA ALA A 130 15.19 -9.88 -4.30
C ALA A 130 14.20 -11.03 -4.13
N GLY A 131 13.80 -11.64 -5.23
CA GLY A 131 13.02 -12.88 -5.26
C GLY A 131 13.60 -13.83 -6.31
N GLY A 132 13.76 -15.10 -5.97
CA GLY A 132 14.47 -16.10 -6.78
C GLY A 132 14.70 -17.38 -6.00
N ASP A 133 15.62 -18.23 -6.47
CA ASP A 133 16.04 -19.44 -5.77
C ASP A 133 17.11 -19.17 -4.68
N ALA A 134 17.56 -20.23 -3.99
CA ALA A 134 18.52 -20.09 -2.90
C ALA A 134 19.91 -19.56 -3.30
N ASN A 135 20.27 -19.60 -4.58
CA ASN A 135 21.49 -18.99 -5.12
C ASN A 135 21.25 -17.51 -5.42
N ASP A 136 20.12 -17.16 -6.05
CA ASP A 136 19.74 -15.75 -6.28
C ASP A 136 19.75 -14.96 -4.97
N MET A 137 19.27 -15.55 -3.87
CA MET A 137 19.28 -14.90 -2.54
C MET A 137 20.70 -14.72 -1.96
N ARG A 138 21.64 -15.62 -2.27
CA ARG A 138 23.05 -15.49 -1.83
C ARG A 138 23.78 -14.46 -2.67
N ASP A 139 23.61 -14.51 -3.99
CA ASP A 139 24.22 -13.57 -4.92
C ASP A 139 23.75 -12.13 -4.62
N TYR A 140 22.49 -11.95 -4.21
CA TYR A 140 21.97 -10.68 -3.77
C TYR A 140 22.50 -10.23 -2.40
N ALA A 141 22.64 -11.13 -1.42
CA ALA A 141 23.28 -10.81 -0.16
C ALA A 141 24.75 -10.37 -0.36
N GLU A 142 25.51 -11.11 -1.19
CA GLU A 142 26.87 -10.71 -1.56
C GLU A 142 26.92 -9.37 -2.29
N LEU A 143 25.89 -9.00 -3.06
CA LEU A 143 25.79 -7.68 -3.68
C LEU A 143 25.62 -6.59 -2.62
N LEU A 144 24.78 -6.79 -1.61
CA LEU A 144 24.62 -5.83 -0.50
C LEU A 144 25.92 -5.68 0.29
N ASP A 145 26.62 -6.77 0.61
CA ASP A 145 27.95 -6.74 1.25
C ASP A 145 28.98 -5.96 0.41
N LYS A 146 28.99 -6.19 -0.92
CA LYS A 146 29.86 -5.45 -1.85
C LYS A 146 29.51 -3.97 -1.87
N VAL A 147 28.22 -3.61 -1.85
CA VAL A 147 27.77 -2.22 -1.77
C VAL A 147 28.19 -1.58 -0.44
N GLU A 148 28.07 -2.29 0.68
CA GLU A 148 28.52 -1.81 2.00
C GLU A 148 30.02 -1.47 1.98
N SER A 149 30.84 -2.36 1.41
CA SER A 149 32.29 -2.15 1.27
C SER A 149 32.67 -0.92 0.42
N VAL A 150 31.78 -0.46 -0.46
CA VAL A 150 31.95 0.75 -1.27
C VAL A 150 31.56 2.02 -0.50
N LEU A 151 30.64 1.92 0.47
CA LEU A 151 30.20 3.07 1.27
C LEU A 151 31.11 3.35 2.48
N ILE A 152 31.64 2.31 3.13
CA ILE A 152 32.52 2.42 4.31
C ILE A 152 33.67 3.43 4.14
N PRO A 153 34.43 3.46 3.01
CA PRO A 153 35.55 4.38 2.83
C PRO A 153 35.17 5.86 2.98
N ALA A 154 33.98 6.27 2.56
CA ALA A 154 33.56 7.68 2.66
C ALA A 154 33.37 8.12 4.13
N TYR A 155 32.82 7.25 4.97
CA TYR A 155 32.72 7.49 6.41
C TYR A 155 34.08 7.39 7.11
N ALA A 156 34.90 6.39 6.77
CA ALA A 156 36.23 6.21 7.37
C ALA A 156 37.17 7.40 7.07
N GLU A 157 37.16 7.89 5.81
CA GLU A 157 37.94 9.07 5.39
C GLU A 157 37.51 10.35 6.12
N LYS A 158 36.21 10.51 6.39
CA LYS A 158 35.68 11.69 7.10
C LYS A 158 35.87 11.64 8.61
N THR A 159 35.59 10.49 9.24
CA THR A 159 35.58 10.31 10.69
C THR A 159 36.94 9.96 11.29
N GLY A 160 37.86 9.41 10.49
CA GLY A 160 39.12 8.83 10.97
C GLY A 160 38.97 7.48 11.70
N LYS A 161 37.75 6.90 11.72
CA LYS A 161 37.47 5.58 12.31
C LYS A 161 37.98 4.45 11.41
N SER A 162 38.24 3.29 12.02
CA SER A 162 38.55 2.08 11.26
C SER A 162 37.34 1.59 10.44
N PRO A 163 37.56 0.89 9.31
CA PRO A 163 36.48 0.26 8.54
C PRO A 163 35.56 -0.64 9.38
N ASP A 164 36.14 -1.38 10.33
CA ASP A 164 35.40 -2.30 11.21
C ASP A 164 34.49 -1.55 12.20
N GLU A 165 34.93 -0.41 12.74
CA GLU A 165 34.08 0.46 13.57
C GLU A 165 32.90 1.02 12.76
N ILE A 166 33.14 1.45 11.51
CA ILE A 166 32.08 1.94 10.64
C ILE A 166 31.10 0.81 10.30
N ALA A 167 31.58 -0.38 9.93
CA ALA A 167 30.73 -1.54 9.65
C ALA A 167 29.85 -1.93 10.86
N ALA A 168 30.41 -1.90 12.07
CA ALA A 168 29.64 -2.10 13.30
C ALA A 168 28.54 -1.04 13.48
N MET A 169 28.85 0.25 13.26
CA MET A 169 27.85 1.32 13.35
C MET A 169 26.77 1.26 12.25
N LEU A 170 27.08 0.68 11.08
CA LEU A 170 26.12 0.42 10.00
C LEU A 170 25.18 -0.75 10.33
N GLU A 171 25.70 -1.85 10.86
CA GLU A 171 24.90 -2.97 11.40
C GLU A 171 23.98 -2.48 12.53
N ASP A 172 24.46 -1.53 13.35
CA ASP A 172 23.71 -1.04 14.49
C ASP A 172 22.58 -0.03 14.16
N GLU A 173 22.36 0.37 12.90
CA GLU A 173 21.44 1.47 12.51
C GLU A 173 21.65 2.72 13.41
N THR A 174 22.86 3.26 13.38
CA THR A 174 23.26 4.31 14.32
C THR A 174 22.64 5.67 13.97
N TRP A 175 21.77 6.17 14.86
CA TRP A 175 21.25 7.53 14.87
C TRP A 175 22.12 8.44 15.74
N MET A 176 22.39 9.67 15.28
CA MET A 176 23.25 10.65 15.95
C MET A 176 22.66 12.06 15.84
N ASP A 177 22.70 12.84 16.93
CA ASP A 177 22.47 14.28 16.89
C ASP A 177 23.70 15.07 16.40
N GLY A 178 23.55 16.37 16.16
CA GLY A 178 24.65 17.22 15.68
C GLY A 178 25.88 17.31 16.61
N LYS A 179 25.74 17.05 17.92
CA LYS A 179 26.86 17.00 18.88
C LYS A 179 27.55 15.65 18.84
N GLU A 180 26.77 14.56 18.76
CA GLU A 180 27.27 13.20 18.58
C GLU A 180 28.03 13.06 17.26
N CYS A 181 27.50 13.60 16.16
CA CYS A 181 28.21 13.64 14.87
C CYS A 181 29.55 14.37 14.94
N VAL A 182 29.64 15.51 15.66
CA VAL A 182 30.92 16.20 15.86
C VAL A 182 31.88 15.40 16.75
N ALA A 183 31.37 14.80 17.83
CA ALA A 183 32.19 13.97 18.72
C ALA A 183 32.70 12.67 18.05
N MET A 184 31.96 12.14 17.08
CA MET A 184 32.30 10.92 16.34
C MET A 184 32.97 11.18 14.97
N GLY A 185 33.15 12.45 14.57
CA GLY A 185 33.84 12.86 13.35
C GLY A 185 33.01 12.88 12.07
N PHE A 186 31.68 12.67 12.14
CA PHE A 186 30.78 12.78 10.98
C PHE A 186 30.46 14.23 10.61
N ALA A 187 30.61 15.17 11.55
CA ALA A 187 30.45 16.60 11.33
C ALA A 187 31.63 17.40 11.91
N ASP A 188 31.88 18.61 11.41
CA ASP A 188 32.98 19.46 11.89
C ASP A 188 32.49 20.56 12.84
N GLN A 189 31.22 20.98 12.72
CA GLN A 189 30.67 22.08 13.52
C GLN A 189 29.21 21.82 13.91
N VAL A 190 28.89 22.09 15.17
CA VAL A 190 27.51 22.20 15.67
C VAL A 190 27.11 23.67 15.79
N THR A 191 25.90 24.02 15.34
CA THR A 191 25.36 25.39 15.39
C THR A 191 24.05 25.47 16.19
N PRO A 192 23.64 26.64 16.72
CA PRO A 192 22.38 26.76 17.44
C PRO A 192 21.17 26.32 16.61
N SER A 193 20.15 25.77 17.26
CA SER A 193 18.96 25.25 16.59
C SER A 193 18.30 26.19 15.57
N LEU A 194 17.90 25.63 14.42
CA LEU A 194 17.13 26.35 13.39
C LEU A 194 15.69 26.56 13.85
N GLN A 195 15.18 27.79 13.77
CA GLN A 195 13.81 28.15 14.19
C GLN A 195 12.69 27.49 13.35
N ALA A 196 13.03 26.97 12.17
CA ALA A 196 12.11 26.21 11.31
C ALA A 196 12.88 25.07 10.64
N MET A 197 12.51 23.83 10.97
CA MET A 197 12.98 22.64 10.23
C MET A 197 12.09 22.41 9.00
N ALA A 198 12.68 21.92 7.92
CA ALA A 198 11.91 21.43 6.78
C ALA A 198 11.35 20.03 7.09
N CYS A 199 10.03 19.90 7.17
CA CYS A 199 9.35 18.62 7.39
C CYS A 199 9.52 17.71 6.16
N ILE A 200 10.02 16.48 6.37
CA ILE A 200 10.13 15.46 5.32
C ILE A 200 8.86 14.61 5.31
N GLN A 201 8.31 14.35 4.14
CA GLN A 201 7.16 13.45 3.94
C GLN A 201 7.56 12.28 3.03
N SER A 202 8.34 11.32 3.57
CA SER A 202 8.64 10.04 2.89
C SER A 202 8.16 8.87 3.74
N LYS A 203 7.56 7.86 3.07
CA LYS A 203 7.19 6.59 3.69
C LYS A 203 8.42 5.80 4.17
N ARG A 204 9.59 6.02 3.58
CA ARG A 204 10.86 5.37 3.95
C ARG A 204 11.28 5.59 5.40
N ILE A 205 10.76 6.64 6.03
CA ILE A 205 10.96 6.93 7.47
C ILE A 205 10.24 5.90 8.36
N GLU A 206 9.21 5.21 7.84
CA GLU A 206 8.50 4.15 8.57
C GLU A 206 9.26 2.81 8.57
N ASP A 207 10.19 2.63 7.63
CA ASP A 207 10.97 1.38 7.42
C ASP A 207 12.22 1.27 8.31
N PHE A 208 12.60 2.33 9.04
CA PHE A 208 13.75 2.32 9.96
C PHE A 208 13.38 1.68 11.31
N GLU A 209 14.09 0.62 11.71
CA GLU A 209 13.72 -0.23 12.85
C GLU A 209 14.07 0.40 14.21
N LYS A 210 15.22 1.08 14.29
CA LYS A 210 15.77 1.61 15.56
C LYS A 210 15.54 3.11 15.76
N MET A 211 14.81 3.78 14.86
CA MET A 211 14.50 5.21 14.96
C MET A 211 13.95 5.62 16.35
N PRO A 212 14.65 6.51 17.09
CA PRO A 212 14.20 7.00 18.39
C PRO A 212 12.79 7.60 18.39
N LYS A 213 11.96 7.23 19.38
CA LYS A 213 10.54 7.65 19.49
C LYS A 213 10.34 9.17 19.45
N ASN A 214 11.31 9.94 19.97
CA ASN A 214 11.26 11.40 19.97
C ASN A 214 11.40 11.99 18.55
N ILE A 215 12.11 11.29 17.65
CA ILE A 215 12.34 11.69 16.26
C ILE A 215 11.11 11.40 15.40
N ARG A 216 10.42 10.27 15.62
CA ARG A 216 9.19 9.91 14.89
C ARG A 216 8.11 11.02 14.98
N ASN A 217 7.96 11.62 16.16
CA ASN A 217 7.04 12.73 16.42
C ASN A 217 7.51 14.08 15.84
N MET A 218 8.79 14.21 15.48
CA MET A 218 9.40 15.42 14.93
C MET A 218 9.40 15.41 13.39
N LEU A 219 9.61 14.24 12.79
CA LEU A 219 9.56 14.02 11.34
C LEU A 219 8.12 13.89 10.83
N THR A 220 7.24 13.22 11.59
CA THR A 220 5.82 13.04 11.24
C THR A 220 4.92 13.73 12.27
N PRO A 221 4.32 14.90 11.96
CA PRO A 221 3.38 15.52 12.88
C PRO A 221 2.14 14.62 13.02
N PRO A 222 1.63 14.37 14.24
CA PRO A 222 0.43 13.56 14.41
C PRO A 222 -0.76 14.19 13.69
N ARG A 223 -1.59 13.36 13.04
CA ARG A 223 -2.91 13.76 12.51
C ARG A 223 -3.85 14.12 13.67
N ALA A 224 -3.66 15.30 14.23
CA ALA A 224 -4.52 15.88 15.24
C ALA A 224 -5.82 16.39 14.57
N THR A 225 -6.93 15.88 15.08
CA THR A 225 -8.29 16.30 14.79
C THR A 225 -8.49 17.80 14.93
N THR A 226 -9.48 18.30 14.19
CA THR A 226 -9.89 19.71 14.17
C THR A 226 -10.15 20.31 15.56
N GLN A 227 -9.32 21.28 15.95
CA GLN A 227 -9.77 22.46 16.70
C GLN A 227 -9.11 23.71 16.10
N ARG A 228 -9.92 24.57 15.49
CA ARG A 228 -9.53 25.94 15.14
C ARG A 228 -9.86 26.82 16.34
N ASP A 229 -8.85 27.15 17.14
CA ASP A 229 -8.96 28.30 18.05
C ASP A 229 -8.40 29.56 17.40
N SER A 230 -9.19 30.62 17.52
CA SER A 230 -8.96 31.91 16.87
C SER A 230 -7.92 32.76 17.60
N GLN A 231 -6.89 33.22 16.91
CA GLN A 231 -6.07 34.35 17.34
C GLN A 231 -6.41 35.60 16.54
N GLN A 232 -6.69 36.69 17.25
CA GLN A 232 -7.06 37.99 16.69
C GLN A 232 -5.82 38.74 16.16
N PRO A 233 -5.96 39.57 15.10
CA PRO A 233 -4.89 40.45 14.65
C PRO A 233 -4.71 41.62 15.63
N GLN A 234 -3.51 41.79 16.20
CA GLN A 234 -3.15 42.99 16.93
C GLN A 234 -2.72 44.12 15.98
N MET A 235 -3.30 45.31 16.19
CA MET A 235 -2.93 46.53 15.47
C MET A 235 -1.54 47.02 15.91
N GLN A 236 -0.67 47.35 14.96
CA GLN A 236 0.51 48.17 15.21
C GLN A 236 0.17 49.65 15.01
N GLN A 237 0.53 50.51 15.97
CA GLN A 237 0.38 51.96 15.86
C GLN A 237 1.53 52.59 15.05
N PRO A 238 1.30 53.73 14.36
CA PRO A 238 2.29 54.34 13.48
C PRO A 238 3.31 55.19 14.26
N VAL A 239 4.59 55.05 13.90
CA VAL A 239 5.66 55.96 14.36
C VAL A 239 5.85 57.07 13.34
N VAL A 240 5.76 58.33 13.79
CA VAL A 240 5.91 59.52 12.95
C VAL A 240 7.39 59.74 12.60
N SER A 241 7.71 59.86 11.32
CA SER A 241 9.03 60.29 10.83
C SER A 241 9.00 61.76 10.37
N GLN A 242 9.96 62.55 10.84
CA GLN A 242 10.23 63.90 10.32
C GLN A 242 11.25 63.86 9.17
N PRO A 243 11.26 64.86 8.26
CA PRO A 243 11.85 64.70 6.94
C PRO A 243 13.37 64.93 6.93
N SER A 244 14.10 64.08 6.20
CA SER A 244 15.49 64.32 5.82
C SER A 244 15.58 64.83 4.38
N VAL A 245 16.44 65.83 4.17
CA VAL A 245 16.72 66.50 2.88
C VAL A 245 17.07 65.50 1.77
N ILE A 246 16.60 65.79 0.56
CA ILE A 246 16.67 64.87 -0.59
C ILE A 246 17.83 65.25 -1.51
N ASP A 247 18.77 64.33 -1.74
CA ASP A 247 19.89 64.52 -2.67
C ASP A 247 19.48 64.10 -4.09
N GLU A 248 19.40 65.08 -5.00
CA GLU A 248 18.96 64.94 -6.39
C GLU A 248 19.71 63.83 -7.16
N ASN A 249 20.99 63.60 -6.85
CA ASN A 249 21.81 62.60 -7.53
C ASN A 249 21.39 61.17 -7.17
N THR A 250 20.93 60.94 -5.94
CA THR A 250 20.47 59.61 -5.51
C THR A 250 19.14 59.23 -6.15
N ILE A 251 18.24 60.20 -6.37
CA ILE A 251 17.00 59.97 -7.12
C ILE A 251 17.32 59.60 -8.57
N ARG A 252 18.18 60.37 -9.25
CA ARG A 252 18.53 60.11 -10.66
C ARG A 252 19.15 58.71 -10.85
N ALA A 253 20.03 58.28 -9.95
CA ALA A 253 20.61 56.93 -10.00
C ALA A 253 19.55 55.83 -9.80
N GLN A 254 18.60 56.04 -8.89
CA GLN A 254 17.54 55.07 -8.60
C GLN A 254 16.52 54.96 -9.74
N VAL A 255 16.12 56.09 -10.36
CA VAL A 255 15.24 56.12 -11.54
C VAL A 255 15.89 55.44 -12.75
N ILE A 256 17.20 55.61 -12.97
CA ILE A 256 17.93 54.94 -14.05
C ILE A 256 17.97 53.41 -13.84
N ALA A 257 18.16 52.96 -12.60
CA ALA A 257 18.13 51.52 -12.27
C ALA A 257 16.72 50.92 -12.50
N GLU A 258 15.68 51.59 -12.03
CA GLU A 258 14.28 51.17 -12.18
C GLU A 258 13.84 51.13 -13.66
N GLN A 259 14.25 52.10 -14.47
CA GLN A 259 14.01 52.08 -15.92
C GLN A 259 14.79 50.95 -16.63
N LYS A 260 16.01 50.62 -16.18
CA LYS A 260 16.78 49.49 -16.72
C LYS A 260 16.10 48.16 -16.40
N ASP A 261 15.61 47.98 -15.17
CA ASP A 261 14.88 46.79 -14.75
C ASP A 261 13.54 46.63 -15.48
N ARG A 262 12.82 47.75 -15.71
CA ARG A 262 11.59 47.79 -16.54
C ARG A 262 11.85 47.29 -17.95
N VAL A 263 12.86 47.86 -18.64
CA VAL A 263 13.21 47.48 -20.02
C VAL A 263 13.68 46.02 -20.11
N ASN A 264 14.47 45.55 -19.14
CA ASN A 264 14.88 44.14 -19.06
C ASN A 264 13.68 43.20 -18.84
N GLY A 265 12.75 43.56 -17.96
CA GLY A 265 11.52 42.79 -17.71
C GLY A 265 10.64 42.67 -18.95
N ILE A 266 10.47 43.76 -19.71
CA ILE A 266 9.73 43.75 -20.98
C ILE A 266 10.47 42.90 -22.04
N ASN A 267 11.79 43.02 -22.16
CA ASN A 267 12.55 42.20 -23.11
C ASN A 267 12.46 40.70 -22.79
N ASN A 268 12.57 40.31 -21.52
CA ASN A 268 12.46 38.91 -21.09
C ASN A 268 11.06 38.33 -21.33
N LEU A 269 10.00 39.13 -21.13
CA LEU A 269 8.62 38.74 -21.40
C LEU A 269 8.40 38.39 -22.89
N PHE A 270 8.98 39.16 -23.80
CA PHE A 270 8.82 38.96 -25.24
C PHE A 270 9.83 37.95 -25.84
N ALA A 271 10.97 37.70 -25.18
CA ALA A 271 11.97 36.73 -25.61
C ALA A 271 11.42 35.31 -25.81
N MET A 272 10.44 34.90 -24.99
CA MET A 272 9.78 33.59 -25.07
C MET A 272 9.03 33.35 -26.41
N PHE A 273 8.76 34.40 -27.19
CA PHE A 273 7.98 34.34 -28.43
C PHE A 273 8.83 34.36 -29.71
N GLY A 274 10.15 34.22 -29.59
CA GLY A 274 11.06 34.03 -30.74
C GLY A 274 11.00 35.16 -31.78
N GLY A 275 10.77 36.40 -31.35
CA GLY A 275 10.69 37.59 -32.21
C GLY A 275 9.33 37.85 -32.88
N LYS A 276 8.32 36.98 -32.73
CA LYS A 276 7.01 37.11 -33.40
C LYS A 276 6.20 38.36 -33.02
N HIS A 277 6.58 39.08 -31.95
CA HIS A 277 5.88 40.27 -31.45
C HIS A 277 6.83 41.47 -31.26
N ALA A 278 7.92 41.54 -32.04
CA ALA A 278 8.96 42.57 -31.92
C ALA A 278 8.45 44.02 -32.03
N GLU A 279 7.40 44.28 -32.81
CA GLU A 279 6.79 45.62 -32.92
C GLU A 279 6.14 46.05 -31.61
N LEU A 280 5.37 45.16 -30.96
CA LEU A 280 4.73 45.43 -29.68
C LEU A 280 5.76 45.53 -28.55
N GLN A 281 6.83 44.73 -28.61
CA GLN A 281 7.98 44.84 -27.71
C GLN A 281 8.62 46.24 -27.81
N ALA A 282 8.92 46.70 -29.03
CA ALA A 282 9.52 48.01 -29.26
C ALA A 282 8.62 49.15 -28.76
N GLN A 283 7.30 49.06 -28.97
CA GLN A 283 6.32 50.01 -28.43
C GLN A 283 6.33 50.04 -26.90
N CYS A 284 6.33 48.87 -26.23
CA CYS A 284 6.34 48.80 -24.77
C CYS A 284 7.66 49.26 -24.14
N VAL A 285 8.79 49.08 -24.83
CA VAL A 285 10.10 49.59 -24.38
C VAL A 285 10.18 51.12 -24.54
N ALA A 286 9.70 51.66 -25.66
CA ALA A 286 9.72 53.10 -25.96
C ALA A 286 8.76 53.92 -25.09
N ASP A 287 7.61 53.36 -24.73
CA ASP A 287 6.66 53.94 -23.78
C ASP A 287 7.26 53.89 -22.35
N MET A 288 7.57 55.06 -21.78
CA MET A 288 8.22 55.17 -20.46
C MET A 288 7.30 54.82 -19.29
N ASP A 289 5.98 54.94 -19.48
CA ASP A 289 4.96 54.65 -18.46
C ASP A 289 4.50 53.18 -18.52
N CYS A 290 4.82 52.46 -19.61
CA CYS A 290 4.46 51.04 -19.76
C CYS A 290 5.18 50.14 -18.76
N SER A 291 4.44 49.62 -17.78
CA SER A 291 4.96 48.62 -16.84
C SER A 291 5.08 47.22 -17.48
N VAL A 292 5.81 46.32 -16.81
CA VAL A 292 5.94 44.91 -17.27
C VAL A 292 4.59 44.20 -17.28
N ASP A 293 3.71 44.48 -16.31
CA ASP A 293 2.36 43.93 -16.25
C ASP A 293 1.47 44.49 -17.38
N GLN A 294 1.56 45.79 -17.68
CA GLN A 294 0.85 46.38 -18.82
C GLN A 294 1.34 45.83 -20.17
N ALA A 295 2.65 45.58 -20.30
CA ALA A 295 3.23 44.95 -21.49
C ALA A 295 2.73 43.50 -21.65
N LYS A 296 2.56 42.77 -20.53
CA LYS A 296 1.95 41.44 -20.49
C LYS A 296 0.47 41.47 -20.88
N ASP A 297 -0.31 42.41 -20.37
CA ASP A 297 -1.74 42.53 -20.72
C ASP A 297 -1.93 42.91 -22.20
N LYS A 298 -1.11 43.84 -22.72
CA LYS A 298 -1.06 44.17 -24.17
C LYS A 298 -0.71 42.93 -25.01
N LEU A 299 0.26 42.12 -24.57
CA LEU A 299 0.67 40.89 -25.25
C LEU A 299 -0.42 39.81 -25.20
N LEU A 300 -1.09 39.61 -24.05
CA LEU A 300 -2.21 38.69 -23.91
C LEU A 300 -3.40 39.10 -24.79
N ALA A 301 -3.70 40.39 -24.89
CA ALA A 301 -4.74 40.90 -25.79
C ALA A 301 -4.39 40.68 -27.28
N LEU A 302 -3.11 40.78 -27.65
CA LEU A 302 -2.64 40.49 -29.00
C LEU A 302 -2.75 38.98 -29.32
N LEU A 303 -2.30 38.11 -28.41
CA LEU A 303 -2.40 36.65 -28.53
C LEU A 303 -3.87 36.18 -28.57
N GLY A 304 -4.75 36.86 -27.84
CA GLY A 304 -6.18 36.60 -27.81
C GLY A 304 -6.93 37.04 -29.08
N LYS A 305 -6.30 37.80 -29.99
CA LYS A 305 -6.97 38.37 -31.17
C LYS A 305 -7.35 37.32 -32.22
N ASP A 306 -6.53 36.27 -32.36
CA ASP A 306 -6.79 35.14 -33.25
C ASP A 306 -7.39 33.92 -32.50
N ALA A 307 -7.56 34.03 -31.18
CA ALA A 307 -8.13 32.99 -30.33
C ALA A 307 -9.64 33.19 -30.15
N SER A 308 -10.45 32.39 -30.83
CA SER A 308 -11.88 32.30 -30.50
C SER A 308 -12.05 31.58 -29.16
N PRO A 309 -12.78 32.14 -28.18
CA PRO A 309 -13.18 31.40 -26.99
C PRO A 309 -13.93 30.13 -27.41
N SER A 310 -13.55 28.96 -26.88
CA SER A 310 -14.25 27.72 -27.23
C SER A 310 -15.72 27.84 -26.84
N ALA A 311 -16.61 27.40 -27.74
CA ALA A 311 -18.03 27.57 -27.56
C ALA A 311 -18.50 26.88 -26.27
N LYS A 312 -19.24 27.62 -25.42
CA LYS A 312 -19.84 27.12 -24.15
C LYS A 312 -21.01 26.14 -24.38
N THR A 313 -20.95 25.35 -25.45
CA THR A 313 -22.00 24.44 -25.91
C THR A 313 -21.57 22.97 -25.93
N THR A 314 -20.29 22.68 -25.71
CA THR A 314 -19.85 21.35 -25.27
C THR A 314 -19.73 21.39 -23.75
N PRO A 315 -20.53 20.62 -22.99
CA PRO A 315 -20.31 20.47 -21.57
C PRO A 315 -18.99 19.74 -21.34
N ALA A 316 -17.93 20.48 -21.02
CA ALA A 316 -16.74 19.90 -20.42
C ALA A 316 -17.09 19.53 -18.97
N HIS A 317 -17.74 18.37 -18.81
CA HIS A 317 -18.04 17.82 -17.49
C HIS A 317 -16.74 17.37 -16.84
N ILE A 318 -16.22 18.23 -15.96
CA ILE A 318 -15.09 17.91 -15.10
C ILE A 318 -15.61 16.96 -14.01
N HIS A 319 -15.41 15.65 -14.21
CA HIS A 319 -15.60 14.68 -13.14
C HIS A 319 -14.57 14.97 -12.04
N ALA A 320 -14.99 14.99 -10.77
CA ALA A 320 -14.09 15.21 -9.64
C ALA A 320 -13.34 13.92 -9.28
N GLY A 321 -12.46 13.48 -10.18
CA GLY A 321 -11.64 12.27 -10.06
C GLY A 321 -10.24 12.51 -9.49
N ASN A 322 -9.47 11.43 -9.36
CA ASN A 322 -8.12 11.39 -8.79
C ASN A 322 -7.03 12.09 -9.64
N GLY A 323 -7.38 12.56 -10.85
CA GLY A 323 -6.47 13.16 -11.84
C GLY A 323 -6.22 12.29 -13.09
N ASN A 324 -6.66 11.03 -13.09
CA ASN A 324 -6.47 10.06 -14.18
C ASN A 324 -7.80 9.77 -14.90
N PHE A 325 -8.32 10.78 -15.61
CA PHE A 325 -9.67 10.74 -16.20
C PHE A 325 -9.83 9.71 -17.32
N VAL A 326 -8.76 9.41 -18.07
CA VAL A 326 -8.83 8.43 -19.17
C VAL A 326 -8.86 7.02 -18.60
N ALA A 327 -8.00 6.69 -17.61
CA ALA A 327 -8.06 5.38 -16.97
C ALA A 327 -9.38 5.15 -16.21
N ASP A 328 -9.84 6.13 -15.43
CA ASP A 328 -11.12 6.04 -14.69
C ASP A 328 -12.31 5.83 -15.65
N GLY A 329 -12.34 6.56 -16.77
CA GLY A 329 -13.38 6.45 -17.80
C GLY A 329 -13.33 5.14 -18.60
N ILE A 330 -12.14 4.65 -18.93
CA ILE A 330 -11.96 3.32 -19.56
C ILE A 330 -12.38 2.21 -18.59
N ARG A 331 -12.01 2.30 -17.31
CA ARG A 331 -12.42 1.36 -16.26
C ARG A 331 -13.94 1.29 -16.15
N GLN A 332 -14.61 2.43 -16.05
CA GLN A 332 -16.08 2.50 -15.99
C GLN A 332 -16.73 1.88 -17.23
N ALA A 333 -16.28 2.27 -18.44
CA ALA A 333 -16.82 1.74 -19.68
C ALA A 333 -16.62 0.22 -19.80
N LEU A 334 -15.45 -0.29 -19.39
CA LEU A 334 -15.17 -1.72 -19.42
C LEU A 334 -15.96 -2.51 -18.35
N MET A 335 -16.12 -1.97 -17.14
CA MET A 335 -16.99 -2.55 -16.10
C MET A 335 -18.45 -2.63 -16.56
N ALA A 336 -18.95 -1.60 -17.24
CA ALA A 336 -20.28 -1.59 -17.83
C ALA A 336 -20.41 -2.60 -18.99
N ARG A 337 -19.40 -2.70 -19.86
CA ARG A 337 -19.34 -3.73 -20.92
C ARG A 337 -19.26 -5.15 -20.37
N ALA A 338 -18.64 -5.34 -19.21
CA ALA A 338 -18.57 -6.62 -18.49
C ALA A 338 -19.84 -6.95 -17.67
N GLY A 339 -20.78 -5.99 -17.55
CA GLY A 339 -22.05 -6.17 -16.82
C GLY A 339 -21.98 -5.97 -15.31
N PHE A 340 -20.90 -5.38 -14.78
CA PHE A 340 -20.70 -5.15 -13.34
C PHE A 340 -21.13 -3.76 -12.85
N GLU A 341 -21.24 -2.79 -13.75
CA GLU A 341 -21.69 -1.41 -13.48
C GLU A 341 -22.75 -0.99 -14.52
N ASP A 342 -23.61 -0.03 -14.17
CA ASP A 342 -24.50 0.60 -15.15
C ASP A 342 -23.70 1.49 -16.12
N GLN A 343 -24.16 1.60 -17.37
CA GLN A 343 -23.49 2.43 -18.36
C GLN A 343 -23.73 3.94 -18.12
N GLU A 344 -22.67 4.67 -17.75
CA GLU A 344 -22.68 6.15 -17.68
C GLU A 344 -22.84 6.73 -19.09
N ARG A 345 -24.00 7.32 -19.41
CA ARG A 345 -24.37 7.72 -20.79
C ARG A 345 -23.47 8.80 -21.40
N ASP A 346 -22.80 9.57 -20.55
CA ASP A 346 -21.88 10.65 -20.86
C ASP A 346 -20.42 10.17 -21.01
N ASN A 347 -20.11 8.92 -20.65
CA ASN A 347 -18.77 8.36 -20.80
C ASN A 347 -18.41 8.14 -22.28
N VAL A 348 -17.40 8.88 -22.76
CA VAL A 348 -16.90 8.85 -24.14
C VAL A 348 -16.24 7.52 -24.55
N TYR A 349 -15.85 6.69 -23.59
CA TYR A 349 -15.17 5.41 -23.80
C TYR A 349 -16.15 4.23 -24.03
N ASN A 350 -17.46 4.45 -23.85
CA ASN A 350 -18.50 3.42 -23.99
C ASN A 350 -18.53 2.66 -25.33
N GLY A 351 -18.19 3.33 -26.43
CA GLY A 351 -18.26 2.77 -27.78
C GLY A 351 -16.97 2.09 -28.28
N MET A 352 -15.94 1.98 -27.43
CA MET A 352 -14.60 1.55 -27.85
C MET A 352 -14.32 0.06 -27.54
N THR A 353 -13.53 -0.56 -28.40
CA THR A 353 -12.97 -1.92 -28.22
C THR A 353 -11.79 -1.94 -27.24
N LEU A 354 -11.44 -3.11 -26.70
CA LEU A 354 -10.24 -3.32 -25.87
C LEU A 354 -8.96 -2.80 -26.55
N ARG A 355 -8.86 -2.97 -27.88
CA ARG A 355 -7.77 -2.43 -28.71
C ARG A 355 -7.76 -0.90 -28.75
N GLU A 356 -8.90 -0.24 -28.68
CA GLU A 356 -9.01 1.22 -28.60
C GLU A 356 -8.74 1.73 -27.18
N TYR A 357 -9.14 1.01 -26.13
CA TYR A 357 -8.70 1.29 -24.76
C TYR A 357 -7.18 1.22 -24.61
N ALA A 358 -6.54 0.17 -25.12
CA ALA A 358 -5.09 0.06 -25.19
C ALA A 358 -4.43 1.25 -25.91
N ARG A 359 -5.08 1.76 -26.97
CA ARG A 359 -4.62 2.95 -27.68
C ARG A 359 -4.74 4.21 -26.81
N MET A 360 -5.89 4.42 -26.17
CA MET A 360 -6.16 5.60 -25.34
C MET A 360 -5.21 5.69 -24.15
N ALA A 361 -5.00 4.58 -23.43
CA ALA A 361 -4.08 4.49 -22.29
C ALA A 361 -2.62 4.82 -22.66
N LEU A 362 -2.16 4.42 -23.85
CA LEU A 362 -0.84 4.81 -24.36
C LEU A 362 -0.78 6.29 -24.75
N THR A 363 -1.81 6.82 -25.41
CA THR A 363 -1.82 8.23 -25.82
C THR A 363 -1.92 9.21 -24.65
N GLU A 364 -2.57 8.83 -23.54
CA GLU A 364 -2.60 9.62 -22.30
C GLU A 364 -1.18 9.83 -21.75
N ARG A 365 -0.36 8.78 -21.73
CA ARG A 365 1.06 8.86 -21.31
C ARG A 365 1.98 9.48 -22.39
N GLY A 366 1.42 10.10 -23.43
CA GLY A 366 2.17 10.79 -24.48
C GLY A 366 2.87 9.86 -25.48
N ILE A 367 2.55 8.56 -25.49
CA ILE A 367 3.21 7.59 -26.36
C ILE A 367 2.59 7.62 -27.77
N GLY A 368 3.43 7.78 -28.79
CA GLY A 368 3.01 7.83 -30.19
C GLY A 368 2.55 6.46 -30.72
N VAL A 369 1.24 6.24 -30.83
CA VAL A 369 0.62 4.97 -31.26
C VAL A 369 0.48 4.78 -32.78
N SER A 370 0.97 5.73 -33.59
CA SER A 370 0.77 5.73 -35.06
C SER A 370 1.79 4.88 -35.83
N SER A 371 2.96 4.63 -35.25
CA SER A 371 4.04 3.82 -35.85
C SER A 371 3.94 2.32 -35.52
N TYR A 372 3.10 1.93 -34.57
CA TYR A 372 2.98 0.55 -34.09
C TYR A 372 1.85 -0.20 -34.80
N ASN A 373 2.09 -1.47 -35.14
CA ASN A 373 1.02 -2.37 -35.55
C ASN A 373 0.14 -2.75 -34.33
N PRO A 374 -1.09 -3.28 -34.51
CA PRO A 374 -1.99 -3.58 -33.40
C PRO A 374 -1.40 -4.52 -32.34
N MET A 375 -0.57 -5.49 -32.74
CA MET A 375 0.07 -6.45 -31.83
C MET A 375 1.15 -5.78 -30.98
N GLN A 376 1.98 -4.93 -31.58
CA GLN A 376 2.99 -4.13 -30.88
C GLN A 376 2.36 -3.09 -29.96
N MET A 377 1.27 -2.44 -30.39
CA MET A 377 0.55 -1.45 -29.59
C MET A 377 -0.09 -2.10 -28.35
N VAL A 378 -0.78 -3.24 -28.52
CA VAL A 378 -1.34 -3.99 -27.36
C VAL A 378 -0.22 -4.54 -26.48
N GLY A 379 0.85 -5.07 -27.08
CA GLY A 379 2.02 -5.53 -26.33
C GLY A 379 2.66 -4.42 -25.48
N LEU A 380 2.76 -3.21 -26.02
CA LEU A 380 3.24 -2.03 -25.30
C LEU A 380 2.27 -1.63 -24.18
N ALA A 381 0.97 -1.52 -24.46
CA ALA A 381 -0.03 -1.12 -23.47
C ALA A 381 -0.11 -2.04 -22.23
N LEU A 382 0.29 -3.31 -22.37
CA LEU A 382 0.32 -4.28 -21.28
C LEU A 382 1.59 -4.18 -20.40
N THR A 383 2.60 -3.40 -20.77
CA THR A 383 3.80 -3.25 -19.95
C THR A 383 3.58 -2.25 -18.83
N HIS A 384 3.78 -2.67 -17.57
CA HIS A 384 3.28 -1.95 -16.39
C HIS A 384 3.84 -0.54 -16.20
N SER A 385 4.97 -0.21 -16.82
CA SER A 385 5.57 1.14 -16.78
C SER A 385 5.02 2.08 -17.87
N THR A 386 4.42 1.58 -18.94
CA THR A 386 4.05 2.40 -20.12
C THR A 386 2.56 2.69 -20.28
N SER A 387 1.66 1.97 -19.59
CA SER A 387 0.24 2.34 -19.53
C SER A 387 -0.49 1.75 -18.31
N ASP A 388 -1.63 2.34 -17.94
CA ASP A 388 -2.53 1.81 -16.90
C ASP A 388 -3.48 0.71 -17.39
N PHE A 389 -3.48 0.39 -18.69
CA PHE A 389 -4.41 -0.57 -19.30
C PHE A 389 -4.37 -1.96 -18.65
N GLY A 390 -3.17 -2.46 -18.30
CA GLY A 390 -3.03 -3.74 -17.57
C GLY A 390 -3.76 -3.75 -16.22
N ASN A 391 -3.69 -2.63 -15.48
CA ASN A 391 -4.37 -2.47 -14.19
C ASN A 391 -5.90 -2.39 -14.36
N ILE A 392 -6.38 -1.77 -15.44
CA ILE A 392 -7.82 -1.69 -15.72
C ILE A 392 -8.40 -3.08 -16.08
N LEU A 393 -7.66 -3.88 -16.84
CA LEU A 393 -8.04 -5.29 -17.11
C LEU A 393 -8.03 -6.12 -15.82
N LEU A 394 -7.08 -5.86 -14.91
CA LEU A 394 -6.96 -6.49 -13.60
C LEU A 394 -8.20 -6.20 -12.74
N ASP A 395 -8.64 -4.94 -12.63
CA ASP A 395 -9.82 -4.57 -11.84
C ASP A 395 -11.08 -5.35 -12.26
N VAL A 396 -11.30 -5.51 -13.57
CA VAL A 396 -12.44 -6.27 -14.12
C VAL A 396 -12.31 -7.76 -13.81
N ALA A 397 -11.10 -8.33 -13.94
CA ALA A 397 -10.85 -9.71 -13.56
C ALA A 397 -11.05 -9.94 -12.05
N ASN A 398 -10.62 -8.99 -11.20
CA ASN A 398 -10.82 -9.02 -9.75
C ASN A 398 -12.31 -9.03 -9.40
N LYS A 399 -13.08 -8.11 -10.00
CA LYS A 399 -14.54 -8.03 -9.82
C LYS A 399 -15.23 -9.32 -10.25
N SER A 400 -14.78 -9.92 -11.36
CA SER A 400 -15.27 -11.21 -11.86
C SER A 400 -14.98 -12.36 -10.88
N ILE A 401 -13.76 -12.43 -10.32
CA ILE A 401 -13.37 -13.42 -9.31
C ILE A 401 -14.25 -13.29 -8.06
N LEU A 402 -14.43 -12.07 -7.54
CA LEU A 402 -15.24 -11.83 -6.36
C LEU A 402 -16.72 -12.16 -6.58
N GLN A 403 -17.28 -11.83 -7.75
CA GLN A 403 -18.63 -12.28 -8.10
C GLN A 403 -18.72 -13.81 -8.18
N GLY A 404 -17.73 -14.48 -8.77
CA GLY A 404 -17.66 -15.94 -8.77
C GLY A 404 -17.60 -16.54 -7.36
N TRP A 405 -16.84 -15.91 -6.46
CA TRP A 405 -16.76 -16.30 -5.05
C TRP A 405 -18.10 -16.10 -4.31
N ASP A 406 -18.78 -14.98 -4.51
CA ASP A 406 -20.05 -14.67 -3.85
C ASP A 406 -21.21 -15.55 -4.39
N GLU A 407 -21.21 -15.84 -5.68
CA GLU A 407 -22.20 -16.73 -6.33
C GLU A 407 -21.98 -18.22 -6.05
N ALA A 408 -20.80 -18.62 -5.54
CA ALA A 408 -20.56 -20.00 -5.14
C ALA A 408 -21.38 -20.35 -3.88
N ALA A 409 -22.46 -21.10 -4.12
CA ALA A 409 -23.42 -21.60 -3.14
C ALA A 409 -22.84 -22.74 -2.27
N GLU A 410 -21.73 -22.46 -1.60
CA GLU A 410 -21.08 -23.36 -0.64
C GLU A 410 -21.73 -23.25 0.75
N THR A 411 -21.86 -24.40 1.41
CA THR A 411 -22.66 -24.54 2.64
C THR A 411 -21.82 -24.47 3.93
N PHE A 412 -20.49 -24.67 3.83
CA PHE A 412 -19.60 -24.80 4.98
C PHE A 412 -19.56 -23.54 5.88
N GLU A 413 -19.68 -22.36 5.30
CA GLU A 413 -19.61 -21.06 6.01
C GLU A 413 -20.74 -20.89 7.03
N GLN A 414 -21.85 -21.61 6.90
CA GLN A 414 -22.99 -21.53 7.81
C GLN A 414 -22.68 -22.10 9.19
N TRP A 415 -21.85 -23.15 9.23
CA TRP A 415 -21.61 -23.96 10.44
C TRP A 415 -20.16 -23.98 10.93
N THR A 416 -19.16 -23.70 10.07
CA THR A 416 -17.76 -23.61 10.50
C THR A 416 -17.46 -22.34 11.29
N LYS A 417 -16.40 -22.40 12.09
CA LYS A 417 -15.80 -21.23 12.75
C LYS A 417 -14.81 -20.57 11.80
N LYS A 418 -15.00 -19.28 11.49
CA LYS A 418 -13.98 -18.48 10.79
C LYS A 418 -12.85 -18.13 11.75
N GLY A 419 -11.61 -18.42 11.35
CA GLY A 419 -10.39 -18.13 12.09
C GLY A 419 -9.41 -17.27 11.29
N GLN A 420 -8.32 -16.86 11.93
CA GLN A 420 -7.22 -16.12 11.29
C GLN A 420 -5.86 -16.61 11.79
N LEU A 421 -4.87 -16.62 10.90
CA LEU A 421 -3.47 -16.96 11.20
C LEU A 421 -2.56 -15.89 10.60
N SER A 422 -1.52 -15.50 11.33
CA SER A 422 -0.57 -14.46 10.91
C SER A 422 0.58 -14.99 10.05
N ASP A 423 0.85 -16.29 10.12
CA ASP A 423 1.87 -16.96 9.31
C ASP A 423 1.46 -18.40 8.93
N PHE A 424 2.30 -19.04 8.12
CA PHE A 424 2.10 -20.42 7.64
C PHE A 424 2.64 -21.50 8.61
N LYS A 425 3.10 -21.14 9.81
CA LYS A 425 3.60 -22.14 10.77
C LYS A 425 2.42 -22.92 11.34
N THR A 426 2.69 -24.16 11.75
CA THR A 426 1.71 -24.96 12.49
C THR A 426 1.37 -24.26 13.81
N ALA A 427 0.16 -23.73 13.90
CA ALA A 427 -0.37 -23.08 15.10
C ALA A 427 -1.12 -24.10 15.96
N HIS A 428 -0.93 -24.02 17.27
CA HIS A 428 -1.71 -24.80 18.23
C HIS A 428 -2.93 -24.01 18.68
N ARG A 429 -4.12 -24.46 18.29
CA ARG A 429 -5.41 -23.95 18.75
C ARG A 429 -5.82 -24.70 20.00
N VAL A 430 -5.67 -24.07 21.16
CA VAL A 430 -6.30 -24.56 22.39
C VAL A 430 -7.81 -24.68 22.10
N GLY A 431 -8.34 -25.90 22.21
CA GLY A 431 -9.76 -26.17 21.98
C GLY A 431 -10.62 -25.60 23.11
N MET A 432 -11.83 -26.13 23.30
CA MET A 432 -12.74 -25.67 24.35
C MET A 432 -12.23 -26.10 25.75
N GLY A 433 -11.25 -25.34 26.26
CA GLY A 433 -10.65 -25.40 27.58
C GLY A 433 -11.41 -24.52 28.56
N GLY A 434 -12.58 -24.99 28.98
CA GLY A 434 -13.46 -24.27 29.88
C GLY A 434 -12.92 -24.25 31.31
N PHE A 435 -13.10 -23.13 32.01
CA PHE A 435 -12.90 -23.10 33.46
C PHE A 435 -13.86 -24.11 34.12
N PRO A 436 -13.37 -25.10 34.88
CA PRO A 436 -14.21 -26.20 35.37
C PRO A 436 -15.34 -25.70 36.27
N SER A 437 -15.07 -24.67 37.08
CA SER A 437 -16.06 -23.81 37.72
C SER A 437 -15.36 -22.64 38.40
N LEU A 438 -16.03 -21.49 38.56
CA LEU A 438 -15.60 -20.50 39.54
C LEU A 438 -15.82 -21.07 40.94
N ARG A 439 -14.76 -21.13 41.75
CA ARG A 439 -14.86 -21.62 43.13
C ARG A 439 -15.65 -20.61 43.96
N GLN A 440 -16.58 -21.05 44.80
CA GLN A 440 -17.27 -20.16 45.73
C GLN A 440 -16.25 -19.58 46.73
N VAL A 441 -15.92 -18.31 46.55
CA VAL A 441 -15.09 -17.55 47.49
C VAL A 441 -15.97 -17.19 48.68
N ARG A 442 -15.61 -17.67 49.88
CA ARG A 442 -16.23 -17.19 51.12
C ARG A 442 -15.70 -15.80 51.43
N GLU A 443 -16.53 -14.96 52.03
CA GLU A 443 -16.18 -13.58 52.40
C GLU A 443 -14.87 -13.59 53.23
N GLY A 444 -13.83 -12.92 52.70
CA GLY A 444 -12.48 -12.89 53.29
C GLY A 444 -11.48 -13.96 52.81
N ALA A 445 -11.81 -14.82 51.84
CA ALA A 445 -10.87 -15.81 51.29
C ALA A 445 -10.15 -15.32 50.00
N GLU A 446 -8.88 -15.68 49.83
CA GLU A 446 -8.09 -15.36 48.63
C GLU A 446 -8.51 -16.14 47.39
N TYR A 447 -8.44 -15.49 46.23
CA TYR A 447 -8.62 -16.11 44.92
C TYR A 447 -7.43 -17.02 44.58
N LYS A 448 -7.72 -18.29 44.27
CA LYS A 448 -6.69 -19.25 43.84
C LYS A 448 -6.59 -19.29 42.31
N TYR A 449 -5.38 -19.15 41.79
CA TYR A 449 -5.07 -19.37 40.38
C TYR A 449 -5.52 -20.77 39.92
N VAL A 450 -5.97 -20.84 38.67
CA VAL A 450 -6.37 -22.07 37.98
C VAL A 450 -5.49 -22.19 36.74
N THR A 451 -4.80 -23.31 36.59
CA THR A 451 -4.09 -23.65 35.36
C THR A 451 -5.06 -24.37 34.42
N THR A 452 -5.31 -23.80 33.23
CA THR A 452 -5.97 -24.52 32.14
C THR A 452 -4.98 -25.49 31.52
N GLY A 453 -5.41 -26.71 31.19
CA GLY A 453 -4.54 -27.68 30.51
C GLY A 453 -4.56 -27.45 29.00
N ASP A 454 -3.44 -26.97 28.45
CA ASP A 454 -3.31 -26.76 27.00
C ASP A 454 -3.39 -28.09 26.23
N LYS A 455 -4.57 -28.38 25.69
CA LYS A 455 -4.76 -29.36 24.61
C LYS A 455 -5.05 -28.58 23.34
N GLY A 456 -3.99 -28.40 22.55
CA GLY A 456 -4.03 -27.61 21.32
C GLY A 456 -4.07 -28.49 20.07
N GLU A 457 -5.13 -28.40 19.28
CA GLU A 457 -5.17 -29.01 17.95
C GLU A 457 -4.30 -28.19 16.98
N THR A 458 -3.64 -28.88 16.05
CA THR A 458 -2.75 -28.24 15.07
C THR A 458 -3.50 -27.78 13.82
N ILE A 459 -3.32 -26.51 13.44
CA ILE A 459 -3.79 -25.96 12.16
C ILE A 459 -2.61 -25.30 11.43
N ALA A 460 -2.56 -25.47 10.11
CA ALA A 460 -1.59 -24.82 9.24
C ALA A 460 -2.30 -24.31 7.99
N LEU A 461 -1.83 -23.18 7.45
CA LEU A 461 -2.31 -22.64 6.18
C LEU A 461 -1.64 -23.36 5.00
N ALA A 462 -2.36 -23.47 3.89
CA ALA A 462 -1.81 -23.79 2.59
C ALA A 462 -2.29 -22.75 1.56
N THR A 463 -1.43 -22.45 0.59
CA THR A 463 -1.77 -21.60 -0.55
C THR A 463 -2.38 -22.45 -1.65
N TYR A 464 -3.58 -22.09 -2.09
CA TYR A 464 -4.25 -22.68 -3.26
C TYR A 464 -4.34 -21.61 -4.34
N GLY A 465 -3.88 -21.91 -5.55
CA GLY A 465 -3.88 -20.92 -6.62
C GLY A 465 -3.47 -21.47 -7.97
N GLU A 466 -3.92 -20.79 -9.01
CA GLU A 466 -3.71 -21.13 -10.42
C GLU A 466 -3.43 -19.86 -11.22
N ILE A 467 -2.78 -20.01 -12.38
CA ILE A 467 -2.44 -18.89 -13.27
C ILE A 467 -3.33 -18.93 -14.51
N PHE A 468 -3.97 -17.81 -14.83
CA PHE A 468 -4.56 -17.58 -16.16
C PHE A 468 -3.79 -16.47 -16.88
N SER A 469 -3.81 -16.46 -18.21
CA SER A 469 -3.15 -15.42 -19.01
C SER A 469 -4.13 -14.73 -19.94
N ILE A 470 -4.06 -13.41 -19.98
CA ILE A 470 -4.81 -12.59 -20.92
C ILE A 470 -3.92 -12.40 -22.14
N THR A 471 -4.20 -13.12 -23.22
CA THR A 471 -3.38 -13.09 -24.42
C THR A 471 -3.60 -11.81 -25.22
N ARG A 472 -2.55 -11.33 -25.93
CA ARG A 472 -2.71 -10.20 -26.88
C ARG A 472 -3.76 -10.49 -27.96
N GLN A 473 -3.96 -11.76 -28.32
CA GLN A 473 -4.98 -12.18 -29.28
C GLN A 473 -6.40 -11.93 -28.76
N ALA A 474 -6.68 -12.25 -27.49
CA ALA A 474 -7.99 -11.98 -26.87
C ALA A 474 -8.33 -10.48 -26.89
N ILE A 475 -7.37 -9.62 -26.55
CA ILE A 475 -7.52 -8.16 -26.58
C ILE A 475 -7.75 -7.62 -28.01
N ILE A 476 -7.06 -8.16 -29.01
CA ILE A 476 -7.24 -7.78 -30.43
C ILE A 476 -8.61 -8.23 -30.95
N ASN A 477 -9.08 -9.40 -30.51
CA ASN A 477 -10.37 -9.97 -30.87
C ASN A 477 -11.55 -9.43 -30.02
N ASP A 478 -11.29 -8.52 -29.07
CA ASP A 478 -12.28 -7.94 -28.15
C ASP A 478 -13.03 -9.01 -27.29
N ASP A 479 -12.34 -10.12 -26.98
CA ASP A 479 -12.89 -11.27 -26.25
C ASP A 479 -12.99 -11.01 -24.74
N LEU A 480 -14.10 -10.39 -24.34
CA LEU A 480 -14.43 -10.13 -22.94
C LEU A 480 -14.59 -11.40 -22.10
N ASN A 481 -14.92 -12.56 -22.69
CA ASN A 481 -15.18 -13.77 -21.92
C ASN A 481 -13.92 -14.29 -21.22
N GLN A 482 -12.72 -14.04 -21.77
CA GLN A 482 -11.47 -14.37 -21.09
C GLN A 482 -11.18 -13.46 -19.88
N LEU A 483 -11.81 -12.27 -19.82
CA LEU A 483 -11.72 -11.33 -18.70
C LEU A 483 -12.81 -11.55 -17.64
N THR A 484 -13.95 -12.15 -18.00
CA THR A 484 -15.10 -12.36 -17.10
C THR A 484 -15.31 -13.83 -16.71
N ASP A 485 -15.53 -14.72 -17.67
CA ASP A 485 -15.92 -16.12 -17.42
C ASP A 485 -14.82 -16.94 -16.75
N VAL A 486 -13.57 -16.78 -17.21
CA VAL A 486 -12.44 -17.55 -16.66
C VAL A 486 -12.17 -17.13 -15.21
N PRO A 487 -12.02 -15.82 -14.88
CA PRO A 487 -11.77 -15.42 -13.51
C PRO A 487 -12.98 -15.70 -12.58
N MET A 488 -14.22 -15.56 -13.08
CA MET A 488 -15.42 -15.96 -12.32
C MET A 488 -15.44 -17.47 -12.00
N LYS A 489 -15.06 -18.34 -12.94
CA LYS A 489 -14.93 -19.79 -12.69
C LYS A 489 -13.82 -20.08 -11.67
N MET A 490 -12.72 -19.34 -11.69
CA MET A 490 -11.65 -19.46 -10.68
C MET A 490 -12.10 -19.01 -9.30
N GLY A 491 -12.89 -17.93 -9.17
CA GLY A 491 -13.50 -17.52 -7.91
C GLY A 491 -14.41 -18.59 -7.30
N ARG A 492 -15.28 -19.20 -8.13
CA ARG A 492 -16.11 -20.35 -7.73
C ARG A 492 -15.26 -21.54 -7.29
N ALA A 493 -14.23 -21.88 -8.05
CA ALA A 493 -13.33 -23.00 -7.76
C ALA A 493 -12.52 -22.79 -6.46
N ALA A 494 -12.11 -21.55 -6.16
CA ALA A 494 -11.42 -21.22 -4.92
C ALA A 494 -12.30 -21.50 -3.68
N LYS A 495 -13.59 -21.12 -3.74
CA LYS A 495 -14.54 -21.40 -2.66
C LYS A 495 -14.86 -22.90 -2.55
N ALA A 496 -15.04 -23.56 -3.69
CA ALA A 496 -15.26 -25.00 -3.75
C ALA A 496 -14.09 -25.81 -3.18
N THR A 497 -12.85 -25.39 -3.42
CA THR A 497 -11.65 -26.03 -2.84
C THR A 497 -11.67 -25.98 -1.31
N ILE A 498 -12.11 -24.88 -0.70
CA ILE A 498 -12.27 -24.80 0.76
C ILE A 498 -13.42 -25.68 1.25
N GLY A 499 -14.54 -25.75 0.50
CA GLY A 499 -15.62 -26.71 0.75
C GLY A 499 -15.13 -28.15 0.75
N ASP A 500 -14.35 -28.55 -0.26
CA ASP A 500 -13.74 -29.88 -0.37
C ASP A 500 -12.84 -30.20 0.84
N LEU A 501 -12.02 -29.24 1.30
CA LEU A 501 -11.18 -29.40 2.48
C LEU A 501 -12.00 -29.57 3.76
N VAL A 502 -13.06 -28.80 3.94
CA VAL A 502 -13.97 -28.92 5.11
C VAL A 502 -14.70 -30.26 5.11
N TYR A 503 -15.32 -30.64 4.00
CA TYR A 503 -16.03 -31.92 3.90
C TYR A 503 -15.07 -33.12 3.97
N ALA A 504 -13.82 -32.98 3.52
CA ALA A 504 -12.78 -33.99 3.71
C ALA A 504 -12.47 -34.28 5.19
N ILE A 505 -12.64 -33.33 6.12
CA ILE A 505 -12.51 -33.61 7.56
C ILE A 505 -13.59 -34.59 8.03
N LEU A 506 -14.83 -34.42 7.56
CA LEU A 506 -15.98 -35.26 7.95
C LEU A 506 -15.95 -36.66 7.32
N THR A 507 -15.40 -36.78 6.11
CA THR A 507 -15.35 -38.04 5.36
C THR A 507 -14.08 -38.85 5.63
N LYS A 508 -12.90 -38.21 5.66
CA LYS A 508 -11.61 -38.88 5.93
C LYS A 508 -11.38 -39.19 7.42
N ASN A 509 -12.12 -38.56 8.33
CA ASN A 509 -12.06 -38.79 9.78
C ASN A 509 -10.63 -38.72 10.36
N PRO A 510 -9.94 -37.56 10.25
CA PRO A 510 -8.53 -37.41 10.65
C PRO A 510 -8.34 -37.61 12.16
N LYS A 511 -7.09 -37.84 12.57
CA LYS A 511 -6.72 -37.98 13.99
C LYS A 511 -6.53 -36.61 14.66
N LEU A 512 -6.97 -36.52 15.91
CA LEU A 512 -6.76 -35.37 16.80
C LEU A 512 -5.45 -35.52 17.60
N SER A 513 -5.12 -34.49 18.39
CA SER A 513 -3.94 -34.43 19.27
C SER A 513 -3.83 -35.57 20.29
N ASP A 514 -4.93 -36.27 20.60
CA ASP A 514 -4.94 -37.45 21.46
C ASP A 514 -4.67 -38.79 20.74
N GLY A 515 -4.40 -38.73 19.44
CA GLY A 515 -4.08 -39.87 18.58
C GLY A 515 -5.29 -40.65 18.05
N LYS A 516 -6.51 -40.26 18.41
CA LYS A 516 -7.77 -40.92 18.00
C LYS A 516 -8.42 -40.17 16.85
N ALA A 517 -9.20 -40.88 16.04
CA ALA A 517 -9.95 -40.28 14.95
C ALA A 517 -11.04 -39.33 15.48
N LEU A 518 -11.35 -38.26 14.74
CA LEU A 518 -12.35 -37.24 15.10
C LEU A 518 -13.66 -37.87 15.60
N PHE A 519 -14.21 -38.82 14.84
CA PHE A 519 -15.30 -39.69 15.23
C PHE A 519 -14.76 -41.03 15.74
N HIS A 520 -14.91 -41.30 17.04
CA HIS A 520 -14.41 -42.50 17.71
C HIS A 520 -15.29 -42.88 18.90
N ALA A 521 -15.33 -44.17 19.27
CA ALA A 521 -16.16 -44.65 20.37
C ALA A 521 -15.82 -43.98 21.71
N ASP A 522 -14.52 -43.79 21.99
CA ASP A 522 -14.05 -43.11 23.20
C ASP A 522 -14.42 -41.63 23.28
N HIS A 523 -14.62 -40.98 22.13
CA HIS A 523 -15.10 -39.60 22.03
C HIS A 523 -16.61 -39.50 22.29
N LYS A 524 -17.31 -40.64 22.40
CA LYS A 524 -18.76 -40.75 22.61
C LYS A 524 -19.55 -39.95 21.57
N ASN A 525 -19.03 -39.87 20.35
CA ASN A 525 -19.60 -39.11 19.25
C ASN A 525 -19.94 -39.95 18.02
N LEU A 526 -20.07 -41.27 18.22
CA LEU A 526 -20.55 -42.23 17.23
C LEU A 526 -21.92 -42.77 17.64
N SER A 527 -22.79 -42.87 16.66
CA SER A 527 -24.06 -43.59 16.71
C SER A 527 -24.20 -44.45 15.44
N THR A 528 -25.16 -45.37 15.40
CA THR A 528 -25.34 -46.25 14.24
C THR A 528 -26.66 -46.05 13.50
N GLY A 529 -27.73 -45.61 14.17
CA GLY A 529 -29.09 -45.68 13.62
C GLY A 529 -29.39 -44.79 12.42
N ALA A 530 -30.17 -45.32 11.47
CA ALA A 530 -30.88 -44.59 10.42
C ALA A 530 -31.71 -43.41 10.97
N ILE A 531 -32.06 -42.44 10.12
CA ILE A 531 -32.79 -41.21 10.51
C ILE A 531 -34.18 -41.57 11.07
N SER A 532 -34.38 -41.27 12.36
CA SER A 532 -35.63 -41.48 13.09
C SER A 532 -35.69 -40.55 14.31
N VAL A 533 -36.87 -40.39 14.92
CA VAL A 533 -37.00 -39.56 16.13
C VAL A 533 -36.16 -40.09 17.29
N SER A 534 -36.07 -41.41 17.48
CA SER A 534 -35.28 -42.04 18.55
C SER A 534 -33.77 -41.90 18.31
N SER A 535 -33.29 -42.23 17.11
CA SER A 535 -31.85 -42.14 16.79
C SER A 535 -31.32 -40.71 16.82
N LEU A 536 -32.11 -39.73 16.36
CA LEU A 536 -31.77 -38.31 16.48
C LEU A 536 -31.77 -37.85 17.94
N ASP A 537 -32.73 -38.29 18.77
CA ASP A 537 -32.73 -37.95 20.19
C ASP A 537 -31.54 -38.58 20.95
N ASP A 538 -31.13 -39.80 20.59
CA ASP A 538 -29.93 -40.43 21.15
C ASP A 538 -28.64 -39.72 20.71
N ALA A 539 -28.51 -39.30 19.45
CA ALA A 539 -27.39 -38.48 19.01
C ALA A 539 -27.38 -37.08 19.66
N ARG A 540 -28.55 -36.48 19.92
CA ARG A 540 -28.68 -35.25 20.73
C ARG A 540 -28.22 -35.47 22.18
N LYS A 541 -28.51 -36.63 22.78
CA LYS A 541 -28.01 -37.00 24.12
C LYS A 541 -26.48 -37.11 24.12
N LEU A 542 -25.87 -37.73 23.10
CA LEU A 542 -24.41 -37.83 22.98
C LEU A 542 -23.75 -36.45 23.06
N MET A 543 -24.20 -35.47 22.28
CA MET A 543 -23.66 -34.09 22.33
C MET A 543 -23.88 -33.42 23.69
N ARG A 544 -25.09 -33.54 24.26
CA ARG A 544 -25.44 -32.87 25.52
C ARG A 544 -24.74 -33.47 26.74
N LEU A 545 -24.39 -34.76 26.69
CA LEU A 545 -23.69 -35.48 27.75
C LEU A 545 -22.16 -35.41 27.62
N GLN A 546 -21.62 -34.68 26.63
CA GLN A 546 -20.19 -34.40 26.56
C GLN A 546 -19.71 -33.69 27.82
N LYS A 547 -18.52 -34.09 28.28
CA LYS A 547 -17.90 -33.60 29.51
C LYS A 547 -16.52 -33.01 29.30
N GLU A 548 -16.20 -32.05 30.17
CA GLU A 548 -14.86 -31.55 30.41
C GLU A 548 -14.51 -31.79 31.88
N GLY A 549 -13.62 -32.76 32.13
CA GLY A 549 -13.43 -33.31 33.48
C GLY A 549 -14.75 -33.81 34.04
N GLU A 550 -15.14 -33.30 35.21
CA GLU A 550 -16.43 -33.63 35.84
C GLU A 550 -17.63 -32.84 35.30
N ARG A 551 -17.40 -31.70 34.62
CA ARG A 551 -18.45 -30.79 34.17
C ARG A 551 -19.10 -31.29 32.88
N SER A 552 -20.43 -31.29 32.83
CA SER A 552 -21.17 -31.51 31.58
C SER A 552 -21.30 -30.20 30.80
N LEU A 553 -21.02 -30.23 29.49
CA LEU A 553 -21.01 -29.05 28.63
C LEU A 553 -22.40 -28.71 28.07
N ASN A 554 -23.33 -29.68 28.00
CA ASN A 554 -24.71 -29.48 27.52
C ASN A 554 -24.79 -28.83 26.13
N ILE A 555 -23.84 -29.18 25.25
CA ILE A 555 -23.76 -28.70 23.87
C ILE A 555 -25.01 -29.13 23.12
N ARG A 556 -25.68 -28.17 22.47
CA ARG A 556 -26.87 -28.44 21.65
C ARG A 556 -26.47 -28.48 20.18
N PRO A 557 -26.90 -29.50 19.41
CA PRO A 557 -26.86 -29.40 17.96
C PRO A 557 -27.71 -28.24 17.46
N ALA A 558 -27.27 -27.63 16.37
CA ALA A 558 -27.94 -26.57 15.62
C ALA A 558 -27.99 -26.89 14.11
N PHE A 559 -27.10 -27.73 13.59
CA PHE A 559 -27.11 -28.17 12.20
C PHE A 559 -27.10 -29.71 12.10
N MET A 560 -27.77 -30.23 11.08
CA MET A 560 -27.72 -31.63 10.66
C MET A 560 -27.23 -31.69 9.22
N LEU A 561 -26.07 -32.30 8.98
CA LEU A 561 -25.55 -32.53 7.64
C LEU A 561 -25.99 -33.91 7.14
N VAL A 562 -26.50 -33.95 5.91
CA VAL A 562 -26.96 -35.19 5.27
C VAL A 562 -26.54 -35.27 3.80
N PRO A 563 -26.36 -36.48 3.27
CA PRO A 563 -26.49 -36.76 1.85
C PRO A 563 -27.81 -36.21 1.29
N VAL A 564 -27.79 -35.70 0.05
CA VAL A 564 -28.96 -35.19 -0.68
C VAL A 564 -30.06 -36.25 -0.76
N ALA A 565 -29.70 -37.52 -0.91
CA ALA A 565 -30.65 -38.64 -0.89
C ALA A 565 -31.49 -38.74 0.40
N LEU A 566 -30.98 -38.21 1.52
CA LEU A 566 -31.63 -38.24 2.84
C LEU A 566 -32.31 -36.91 3.23
N GLU A 567 -32.15 -35.85 2.44
CA GLU A 567 -32.66 -34.50 2.77
C GLU A 567 -34.16 -34.50 3.08
N THR A 568 -34.97 -35.12 2.22
CA THR A 568 -36.43 -35.15 2.39
C THR A 568 -36.83 -35.90 3.67
N LEU A 569 -36.10 -36.97 4.02
CA LEU A 569 -36.35 -37.75 5.23
C LEU A 569 -35.94 -36.98 6.50
N ALA A 570 -34.79 -36.28 6.46
CA ALA A 570 -34.32 -35.42 7.54
C ALA A 570 -35.30 -34.25 7.78
N ASN A 571 -35.67 -33.52 6.72
CA ASN A 571 -36.66 -32.45 6.78
C ASN A 571 -38.01 -32.94 7.30
N GLN A 572 -38.53 -34.09 6.82
CA GLN A 572 -39.77 -34.67 7.34
C GLN A 572 -39.67 -34.99 8.84
N THR A 573 -38.53 -35.52 9.30
CA THR A 573 -38.36 -35.97 10.69
C THR A 573 -38.16 -34.79 11.66
N ILE A 574 -37.50 -33.71 11.24
CA ILE A 574 -37.18 -32.55 12.08
C ILE A 574 -38.25 -31.46 12.02
N LYS A 575 -38.81 -31.15 10.84
CA LYS A 575 -39.73 -30.01 10.68
C LYS A 575 -41.20 -30.37 10.95
N SER A 576 -41.58 -31.65 10.81
CA SER A 576 -42.95 -32.10 11.07
C SER A 576 -43.36 -31.87 12.53
N ALA A 577 -44.60 -31.39 12.71
CA ALA A 577 -45.23 -31.23 14.03
C ALA A 577 -45.60 -32.56 14.69
N SER A 578 -45.77 -33.63 13.89
CA SER A 578 -46.13 -34.97 14.35
C SER A 578 -45.14 -36.04 13.85
N VAL A 579 -45.11 -37.18 14.54
CA VAL A 579 -44.23 -38.30 14.21
C VAL A 579 -44.80 -39.13 13.05
N LYS A 580 -43.96 -39.55 12.11
CA LYS A 580 -44.32 -40.39 10.96
C LYS A 580 -44.97 -41.71 11.43
N GLY A 581 -46.17 -42.02 10.92
CA GLY A 581 -46.97 -43.17 11.36
C GLY A 581 -47.94 -42.87 12.51
N ALA A 582 -47.98 -41.64 13.03
CA ALA A 582 -49.00 -41.18 13.97
C ALA A 582 -50.32 -40.75 13.28
N ASP A 583 -50.57 -41.23 12.06
CA ASP A 583 -51.74 -40.87 11.21
C ASP A 583 -53.10 -41.27 11.83
N ILE A 584 -53.07 -41.98 12.95
CA ILE A 584 -54.22 -42.43 13.75
C ILE A 584 -54.48 -41.51 14.96
N ASN A 585 -53.52 -40.65 15.37
CA ASN A 585 -53.60 -39.80 16.56
C ASN A 585 -52.94 -38.43 16.33
N ALA A 586 -53.72 -37.46 15.84
CA ALA A 586 -53.28 -36.09 15.51
C ALA A 586 -52.84 -35.19 16.70
N GLY A 587 -52.56 -35.77 17.88
CA GLY A 587 -52.10 -35.06 19.09
C GLY A 587 -50.69 -35.42 19.55
N ILE A 588 -49.97 -36.31 18.86
CA ILE A 588 -48.60 -36.71 19.23
C ILE A 588 -47.60 -35.66 18.73
N ILE A 589 -47.18 -34.76 19.62
CA ILE A 589 -46.16 -33.74 19.37
C ILE A 589 -44.82 -34.39 19.08
N ASN A 590 -44.13 -33.92 18.03
CA ASN A 590 -42.74 -34.30 17.75
C ASN A 590 -41.77 -33.72 18.81
N PRO A 591 -41.11 -34.53 19.66
CA PRO A 591 -40.24 -34.03 20.74
C PRO A 591 -38.91 -33.44 20.25
N ILE A 592 -38.60 -33.60 18.95
CA ILE A 592 -37.39 -33.06 18.31
C ILE A 592 -37.72 -32.00 17.25
N GLN A 593 -38.93 -31.41 17.26
CA GLN A 593 -39.30 -30.43 16.23
C GLN A 593 -38.33 -29.24 16.18
N ASN A 594 -37.88 -28.88 14.97
CA ASN A 594 -37.02 -27.72 14.67
C ASN A 594 -35.76 -27.60 15.56
N PHE A 595 -35.17 -28.74 15.96
CA PHE A 595 -34.01 -28.71 16.85
C PHE A 595 -32.69 -28.33 16.14
N ALA A 596 -32.62 -28.50 14.83
CA ALA A 596 -31.46 -28.21 14.00
C ALA A 596 -31.88 -27.92 12.55
N ASP A 597 -31.12 -27.10 11.85
CA ASP A 597 -31.30 -26.84 10.42
C ASP A 597 -30.64 -27.95 9.60
N VAL A 598 -31.36 -28.46 8.60
CA VAL A 598 -30.88 -29.52 7.71
C VAL A 598 -30.13 -28.90 6.54
N ILE A 599 -28.89 -29.33 6.35
CA ILE A 599 -28.03 -28.97 5.21
C ILE A 599 -27.75 -30.25 4.42
N ALA A 600 -28.12 -30.25 3.15
CA ALA A 600 -27.84 -31.34 2.22
C ALA A 600 -26.57 -31.02 1.41
N GLU A 601 -25.68 -32.00 1.26
CA GLU A 601 -24.39 -31.81 0.57
C GLU A 601 -24.04 -33.04 -0.28
N ALA A 602 -23.84 -32.83 -1.59
CA ALA A 602 -23.60 -33.91 -2.55
C ALA A 602 -22.29 -34.70 -2.28
N ARG A 603 -21.27 -34.03 -1.73
CA ARG A 603 -20.00 -34.65 -1.30
C ARG A 603 -20.19 -35.74 -0.23
N LEU A 604 -21.31 -35.71 0.51
CA LEU A 604 -21.64 -36.74 1.50
C LEU A 604 -22.28 -37.98 0.87
N ASP A 605 -23.07 -37.83 -0.22
CA ASP A 605 -23.62 -38.97 -0.98
C ASP A 605 -22.51 -39.85 -1.56
N GLU A 606 -21.43 -39.24 -2.09
CA GLU A 606 -20.28 -39.96 -2.63
C GLU A 606 -19.48 -40.74 -1.56
N ALA A 607 -19.41 -40.22 -0.35
CA ALA A 607 -18.64 -40.81 0.74
C ALA A 607 -19.41 -41.92 1.49
N ASP A 608 -20.65 -41.64 1.90
CA ASP A 608 -21.57 -42.59 2.53
C ASP A 608 -23.00 -42.03 2.49
N ALA A 609 -23.78 -42.45 1.49
CA ALA A 609 -25.18 -42.06 1.30
C ALA A 609 -26.14 -42.43 2.45
N LYS A 610 -25.68 -43.12 3.51
CA LYS A 610 -26.46 -43.42 4.71
C LYS A 610 -26.02 -42.61 5.93
N ALA A 611 -24.74 -42.24 6.00
CA ALA A 611 -24.21 -41.50 7.14
C ALA A 611 -24.87 -40.12 7.27
N TRP A 612 -25.03 -39.66 8.50
CA TRP A 612 -25.50 -38.32 8.81
C TRP A 612 -24.77 -37.76 10.02
N TYR A 613 -24.69 -36.44 10.11
CA TYR A 613 -23.88 -35.75 11.10
C TYR A 613 -24.72 -34.71 11.86
N LEU A 614 -24.47 -34.55 13.15
CA LEU A 614 -24.99 -33.45 13.96
C LEU A 614 -23.86 -32.55 14.43
N MET A 615 -24.14 -31.25 14.43
CA MET A 615 -23.15 -30.21 14.64
C MET A 615 -23.70 -29.12 15.55
N ALA A 616 -22.83 -28.60 16.43
CA ALA A 616 -23.17 -27.50 17.32
C ALA A 616 -23.30 -26.16 16.58
N ALA A 617 -23.86 -25.16 17.26
CA ALA A 617 -23.98 -23.81 16.71
C ALA A 617 -22.62 -23.15 16.48
N LYS A 618 -22.55 -22.29 15.45
CA LYS A 618 -21.39 -21.45 15.12
C LYS A 618 -20.96 -20.64 16.36
N GLY A 619 -19.70 -20.80 16.75
CA GLY A 619 -19.15 -20.29 18.02
C GLY A 619 -18.83 -21.38 19.06
N THR A 620 -19.30 -22.62 18.84
CA THR A 620 -18.72 -23.81 19.48
C THR A 620 -17.50 -24.25 18.69
N ASP A 621 -16.40 -24.59 19.35
CA ASP A 621 -15.22 -25.17 18.69
C ASP A 621 -15.60 -26.51 18.05
N THR A 622 -15.56 -26.55 16.71
CA THR A 622 -15.97 -27.69 15.89
C THR A 622 -14.95 -27.91 14.77
N ILE A 623 -15.11 -27.23 13.63
CA ILE A 623 -14.10 -27.12 12.56
C ILE A 623 -13.82 -25.64 12.34
N GLU A 624 -12.53 -25.28 12.34
CA GLU A 624 -12.07 -23.93 11.99
C GLU A 624 -11.61 -23.90 10.53
N VAL A 625 -12.05 -22.87 9.81
CA VAL A 625 -11.45 -22.44 8.55
C VAL A 625 -10.68 -21.16 8.86
N ALA A 626 -9.36 -21.26 8.89
CA ALA A 626 -8.45 -20.15 9.15
C ALA A 626 -7.92 -19.55 7.85
N TYR A 627 -7.84 -18.23 7.82
CA TYR A 627 -7.36 -17.45 6.67
C TYR A 627 -6.13 -16.62 7.03
N LEU A 628 -5.22 -16.40 6.08
CA LEU A 628 -4.04 -15.57 6.29
C LEU A 628 -4.43 -14.12 6.58
N ASN A 629 -4.04 -13.60 7.74
CA ASN A 629 -4.37 -12.25 8.23
C ASN A 629 -5.87 -11.89 8.16
N GLY A 630 -6.75 -12.90 8.18
CA GLY A 630 -8.21 -12.73 8.08
C GLY A 630 -8.75 -12.46 6.66
N VAL A 631 -7.89 -12.51 5.62
CA VAL A 631 -8.29 -12.32 4.21
C VAL A 631 -8.98 -13.58 3.69
N ASP A 632 -10.31 -13.57 3.66
CA ASP A 632 -11.12 -14.72 3.26
C ASP A 632 -11.56 -14.74 1.80
N THR A 633 -11.29 -13.68 1.05
CA THR A 633 -11.51 -13.63 -0.40
C THR A 633 -10.23 -14.00 -1.15
N PRO A 634 -10.32 -14.65 -2.33
CA PRO A 634 -9.17 -14.83 -3.21
C PRO A 634 -8.62 -13.46 -3.66
N TYR A 635 -7.31 -13.42 -3.90
CA TYR A 635 -6.59 -12.24 -4.37
C TYR A 635 -5.63 -12.60 -5.50
N ILE A 636 -5.10 -11.57 -6.17
CA ILE A 636 -4.37 -11.72 -7.42
C ILE A 636 -3.02 -10.99 -7.41
N ASP A 637 -2.00 -11.65 -7.96
CA ASP A 637 -0.73 -11.02 -8.33
C ASP A 637 -0.55 -11.12 -9.85
N GLN A 638 0.25 -10.23 -10.45
CA GLN A 638 0.56 -10.25 -11.88
C GLN A 638 2.05 -10.40 -12.17
N GLN A 639 2.33 -10.99 -13.33
CA GLN A 639 3.67 -11.05 -13.92
C GLN A 639 3.57 -10.80 -15.43
N GLU A 640 4.49 -9.98 -15.95
CA GLU A 640 4.65 -9.75 -17.38
C GLU A 640 5.38 -10.94 -18.04
N GLY A 641 4.83 -11.48 -19.12
CA GLY A 641 5.23 -12.78 -19.65
C GLY A 641 6.51 -12.79 -20.49
N PHE A 642 7.55 -13.48 -20.00
CA PHE A 642 8.60 -14.06 -20.87
C PHE A 642 8.13 -15.39 -21.52
N THR A 643 7.21 -16.09 -20.85
CA THR A 643 6.66 -17.40 -21.27
C THR A 643 5.31 -17.32 -21.97
N THR A 644 4.63 -16.17 -21.92
CA THR A 644 3.32 -15.96 -22.55
C THR A 644 3.25 -14.58 -23.23
N ASP A 645 2.66 -14.52 -24.42
CA ASP A 645 2.44 -13.26 -25.14
C ASP A 645 1.23 -12.48 -24.57
N GLY A 646 1.38 -11.98 -23.34
CA GLY A 646 0.32 -11.31 -22.59
C GLY A 646 0.68 -11.01 -21.13
N ILE A 647 -0.33 -10.75 -20.30
CA ILE A 647 -0.19 -10.65 -18.84
C ILE A 647 -0.61 -11.99 -18.22
N ALA A 648 0.24 -12.55 -17.35
CA ALA A 648 -0.12 -13.67 -16.50
C ALA A 648 -0.65 -13.15 -15.16
N THR A 649 -1.88 -13.56 -14.80
CA THR A 649 -2.51 -13.23 -13.52
C THR A 649 -2.64 -14.52 -12.70
N LYS A 650 -2.02 -14.53 -11.53
CA LYS A 650 -2.07 -15.63 -10.57
C LYS A 650 -3.19 -15.34 -9.57
N VAL A 651 -4.21 -16.19 -9.52
CA VAL A 651 -5.25 -16.15 -8.48
C VAL A 651 -4.83 -17.06 -7.34
N ARG A 652 -4.84 -16.58 -6.10
CA ARG A 652 -4.55 -17.39 -4.91
C ARG A 652 -5.46 -17.08 -3.73
N ILE A 653 -5.61 -18.07 -2.86
CA ILE A 653 -6.24 -17.98 -1.55
C ILE A 653 -5.44 -18.80 -0.54
N ASP A 654 -5.25 -18.25 0.66
CA ASP A 654 -4.49 -18.88 1.73
C ASP A 654 -5.44 -19.34 2.84
N ALA A 655 -5.68 -20.64 2.91
CA ALA A 655 -6.65 -21.24 3.82
C ALA A 655 -6.08 -22.48 4.52
N GLY A 656 -6.48 -22.68 5.77
CA GLY A 656 -6.19 -23.87 6.57
C GLY A 656 -7.47 -24.37 7.22
N VAL A 657 -7.69 -25.69 7.21
CA VAL A 657 -8.89 -26.30 7.79
C VAL A 657 -8.49 -27.37 8.79
N ALA A 658 -8.99 -27.26 10.03
CA ALA A 658 -8.74 -28.25 11.07
C ALA A 658 -9.96 -28.46 11.99
N PRO A 659 -10.21 -29.68 12.48
CA PRO A 659 -11.10 -29.90 13.60
C PRO A 659 -10.47 -29.35 14.89
N LEU A 660 -11.24 -28.62 15.69
CA LEU A 660 -10.81 -28.05 16.98
C LEU A 660 -11.22 -28.89 18.19
N ASP A 661 -12.43 -29.46 18.16
CA ASP A 661 -12.95 -30.32 19.23
C ASP A 661 -13.97 -31.31 18.66
N TYR A 662 -13.89 -32.57 19.11
CA TYR A 662 -14.82 -33.64 18.73
C TYR A 662 -16.19 -33.52 19.41
N ARG A 663 -16.29 -32.79 20.52
CA ARG A 663 -17.49 -32.75 21.39
C ARG A 663 -18.66 -32.00 20.75
N GLY A 664 -18.37 -31.04 19.87
CA GLY A 664 -19.37 -30.31 19.10
C GLY A 664 -19.92 -31.05 17.88
N LEU A 665 -19.51 -32.30 17.68
CA LEU A 665 -19.79 -33.11 16.49
C LEU A 665 -20.30 -34.50 16.89
N VAL A 666 -21.24 -35.07 16.14
CA VAL A 666 -21.62 -36.50 16.21
C VAL A 666 -21.83 -37.05 14.80
N LYS A 667 -21.37 -38.28 14.54
CA LYS A 667 -21.66 -39.03 13.31
C LYS A 667 -22.58 -40.22 13.61
N SER A 668 -23.50 -40.49 12.69
CA SER A 668 -24.19 -41.78 12.57
C SER A 668 -23.76 -42.51 11.29
N SER A 669 -23.72 -43.84 11.32
CA SER A 669 -23.57 -44.68 10.12
C SER A 669 -24.88 -44.93 9.35
N GLY A 670 -26.02 -44.52 9.88
CA GLY A 670 -27.32 -44.66 9.21
C GLY A 670 -27.78 -46.09 8.90
N GLN A 671 -27.38 -47.06 9.74
CA GLN A 671 -27.74 -48.48 9.66
C GLN A 671 -29.05 -48.80 10.40
#